data_AF-A0A3Q0IZN4-F1
#
_entry.id   AF-A0A3Q0IZN4-F1
#
_cell.length_a   1.000
_cell.length_b   1.000
_cell.length_c   1.000
_cell.angle_alpha   90.00
_cell.angle_beta   90.00
_cell.angle_gamma   90.00
#
_symmetry.space_group_name_H-M   'P 1'
#
loop_
_entity.id
_entity.type
_entity.pdbx_description
1 polymer ?
#
loop_
_entity_poly.entity_id
_entity_poly.type
_entity_poly.pdbx_seq_one_letter_code
_entity_poly.pdbx_strand_id
1 'polypeptide(L)'
;MEGGRAKRQKIDKTNKFAAFQKLKDLKGQGVKHKYEFTADENVYEEVSEKEYTERVLKRQEDDWIDDDGGDGYVEDGREIFDDDIEDVPQKKEKHDKRKKNKNIQNPNAKGDIQKLLANMPVKKKKKEEVQLNNDDVLADLLSEVNTTIAPTLKLNTKTNEIVIPKEEPPAPTAKEYLANFSKPIKALGSKYMREFERIEEKVDVTNVESVSSAVELSTSPPPPPQVVEKKEHKCAEWEAIQTEPSTSEPQVHSRIAKRRKTSRTADDSLPLATDHENKKVFRMFFLDAFEDIYKQPGTVYLFGKVFVKENNSHSSCCVIVQNIDRKIYLLPRSEHLKTKEPVSIAQVYSEFDQIATQYKILDFKSRKIEKKYAFNLPGVPDLSEYLEVRYSAKCPALPSDLSGDTFSHVFGTKTSFLENLLLERKIKGPSWLEFPEAEKFPSRISWCKYEVQCNQMEKIRVSQVEGLTPPPLVIASINVFNFYLLSLIYLIGIVEFIKFTMLHSSYIIKIMCELNVLPLAIQITNVCGNVLSRTLMGGRSERNEFLLLHAFHEKSYVLPDKQYGKNKKEGEETGEANKGKGRKKAAYSGGLVLEPKKGFYDKFIILMDFNSLYPSIIQEYNICFTTIPVRMLQDSDITTLCEYLPEHQVDTGILPSEIKKLVESRRQVKALMKQPNLSSDLLMQYDIRQKALKLTANSMYGCLGFPNSRFFAQPLAALVTAKGREILLNTKSLVENLNYEVIYGDTDSLMISCNVNDYDSVFKIGNQIKSECNKLYKQLELDIDGVYKYMLLLKKKKYAALSISKLSNGKMICSQEIKGVDVVRRDWSQLASEAGKFVISQILDEQSYTDYSLDDRLQNIHEHMKKIRTDLDNGFVPLTLLEITKQLTKAPEGGKVCITQIRLSRSTPCLK
;
A
#
# COMPACT_ATOMS: atom_id res chain seq x y z
N MET A 1 1.14 -30.00 35.82
CA MET A 1 1.50 -31.32 35.27
C MET A 1 1.97 -31.15 33.84
N GLU A 2 3.00 -31.91 33.50
CA GLU A 2 4.01 -31.71 32.46
C GLU A 2 3.51 -31.76 31.00
N GLY A 3 4.30 -31.16 30.10
CA GLY A 3 3.98 -30.97 28.68
C GLY A 3 4.21 -32.17 27.75
N GLY A 4 3.68 -32.04 26.52
CA GLY A 4 3.88 -32.98 25.43
C GLY A 4 4.26 -32.28 24.13
N ARG A 5 5.52 -32.45 23.72
CA ARG A 5 6.13 -31.98 22.46
C ARG A 5 5.74 -32.93 21.30
N ALA A 6 5.38 -32.39 20.14
CA ALA A 6 4.97 -33.16 18.96
C ALA A 6 6.09 -34.07 18.42
N LYS A 7 5.74 -35.31 18.05
CA LYS A 7 6.62 -36.37 17.56
C LYS A 7 7.15 -36.08 16.15
N ARG A 8 8.47 -36.19 15.98
CA ARG A 8 9.19 -36.21 14.69
C ARG A 8 8.91 -37.54 13.96
N GLN A 9 8.43 -37.49 12.71
CA GLN A 9 8.32 -38.68 11.85
C GLN A 9 9.72 -39.25 11.55
N LYS A 10 9.86 -40.58 11.64
CA LYS A 10 11.10 -41.33 11.36
C LYS A 10 11.32 -41.44 9.84
N ILE A 11 12.50 -41.04 9.38
CA ILE A 11 13.00 -41.30 8.03
C ILE A 11 13.40 -42.79 7.93
N ASP A 12 12.93 -43.45 6.87
CA ASP A 12 13.09 -44.88 6.61
C ASP A 12 14.57 -45.24 6.35
N LYS A 13 15.12 -46.19 7.14
CA LYS A 13 16.56 -46.51 7.19
C LYS A 13 17.01 -47.54 6.13
N THR A 14 16.08 -48.06 5.36
CA THR A 14 16.28 -49.26 4.52
C THR A 14 17.07 -48.95 3.24
N ASN A 15 16.90 -47.74 2.66
CA ASN A 15 17.57 -47.35 1.41
C ASN A 15 19.07 -47.03 1.58
N LYS A 16 19.48 -46.54 2.76
CA LYS A 16 20.89 -46.19 3.02
C LYS A 16 21.76 -47.43 3.16
N PHE A 17 21.20 -48.53 3.67
CA PHE A 17 21.90 -49.81 3.83
C PHE A 17 22.10 -50.52 2.48
N ALA A 18 21.09 -50.50 1.60
CA ALA A 18 21.20 -51.06 0.25
C ALA A 18 22.25 -50.33 -0.61
N ALA A 19 22.33 -49.00 -0.50
CA ALA A 19 23.36 -48.21 -1.18
C ALA A 19 24.78 -48.51 -0.63
N PHE A 20 24.92 -48.73 0.68
CA PHE A 20 26.20 -49.06 1.31
C PHE A 20 26.69 -50.46 0.97
N GLN A 21 25.78 -51.43 0.84
CA GLN A 21 26.11 -52.81 0.43
C GLN A 21 26.69 -52.82 -0.99
N LYS A 22 26.02 -52.15 -1.94
CA LYS A 22 26.49 -51.99 -3.32
C LYS A 22 27.88 -51.33 -3.41
N LEU A 23 28.15 -50.35 -2.55
CA LEU A 23 29.44 -49.65 -2.53
C LEU A 23 30.55 -50.50 -1.92
N LYS A 24 30.21 -51.42 -1.02
CA LYS A 24 31.14 -52.39 -0.42
C LYS A 24 31.51 -53.51 -1.40
N ASP A 25 30.53 -54.00 -2.16
CA ASP A 25 30.72 -55.02 -3.20
C ASP A 25 31.58 -54.49 -4.36
N LEU A 26 31.41 -53.22 -4.75
CA LEU A 26 32.22 -52.54 -5.75
C LEU A 26 33.68 -52.28 -5.30
N LYS A 27 33.91 -52.14 -3.99
CA LYS A 27 35.25 -51.95 -3.42
C LYS A 27 36.04 -53.26 -3.30
N GLY A 28 35.35 -54.40 -3.22
CA GLY A 28 35.95 -55.73 -3.12
C GLY A 28 36.51 -56.29 -4.43
N GLN A 29 36.09 -55.75 -5.59
CA GLN A 29 36.49 -56.27 -6.91
C GLN A 29 37.61 -55.45 -7.60
N GLY A 30 38.13 -54.39 -6.96
CA GLY A 30 39.33 -53.69 -7.44
C GLY A 30 39.21 -52.96 -8.78
N VAL A 31 38.00 -52.77 -9.32
CA VAL A 31 37.79 -52.08 -10.61
C VAL A 31 37.52 -50.59 -10.36
N LYS A 32 38.41 -49.70 -10.84
CA LYS A 32 38.13 -48.27 -10.95
C LYS A 32 37.21 -48.05 -12.16
N HIS A 33 36.05 -47.45 -11.96
CA HIS A 33 35.18 -47.05 -13.07
C HIS A 33 35.89 -46.00 -13.93
N LYS A 34 36.29 -46.36 -15.15
CA LYS A 34 36.53 -45.38 -16.22
C LYS A 34 35.16 -44.92 -16.70
N TYR A 35 34.92 -43.62 -16.73
CA TYR A 35 33.81 -43.05 -17.48
C TYR A 35 34.26 -42.96 -18.94
N GLU A 36 33.55 -43.63 -19.84
CA GLU A 36 33.62 -43.35 -21.26
C GLU A 36 32.77 -42.10 -21.52
N PHE A 37 33.37 -41.06 -22.09
CA PHE A 37 32.63 -39.95 -22.68
C PHE A 37 32.06 -40.45 -24.01
N THR A 38 30.77 -40.78 -24.03
CA THR A 38 29.99 -40.69 -25.27
C THR A 38 29.65 -39.23 -25.48
N ALA A 39 29.98 -38.67 -26.66
CA ALA A 39 29.53 -37.35 -27.04
C ALA A 39 27.99 -37.36 -27.09
N ASP A 40 27.35 -36.76 -26.11
CA ASP A 40 25.89 -36.65 -26.08
C ASP A 40 25.42 -35.84 -27.29
N GLU A 41 24.43 -36.37 -27.99
CA GLU A 41 23.73 -35.66 -29.07
C GLU A 41 23.15 -34.36 -28.54
N ASN A 42 23.11 -33.35 -29.41
CA ASN A 42 22.61 -32.01 -29.12
C ASN A 42 21.21 -32.10 -28.49
N VAL A 43 21.09 -31.82 -27.18
CA VAL A 43 19.84 -31.86 -26.41
C VAL A 43 18.90 -30.69 -26.79
N TYR A 44 19.32 -29.86 -27.74
CA TYR A 44 18.59 -28.73 -28.29
C TYR A 44 18.03 -29.09 -29.67
N GLU A 45 16.70 -29.07 -29.79
CA GLU A 45 16.01 -29.10 -31.08
C GLU A 45 16.01 -27.68 -31.66
N GLU A 46 16.62 -27.49 -32.84
CA GLU A 46 16.49 -26.23 -33.57
C GLU A 46 15.07 -26.11 -34.14
N VAL A 47 14.31 -25.14 -33.65
CA VAL A 47 12.95 -24.84 -34.10
C VAL A 47 12.88 -23.44 -34.70
N SER A 48 12.09 -23.29 -35.76
CA SER A 48 11.86 -21.98 -36.38
C SER A 48 11.18 -21.00 -35.42
N GLU A 49 11.40 -19.70 -35.56
CA GLU A 49 10.79 -18.68 -34.68
C GLU A 49 9.26 -18.79 -34.62
N LYS A 50 8.63 -19.16 -35.74
CA LYS A 50 7.19 -19.34 -35.84
C LYS A 50 6.72 -20.53 -34.98
N GLU A 51 7.44 -21.64 -35.04
CA GLU A 51 7.14 -22.85 -34.28
C GLU A 51 7.44 -22.67 -32.78
N TYR A 52 8.52 -21.98 -32.44
CA TYR A 52 8.80 -21.57 -31.07
C TYR A 52 7.68 -20.70 -30.50
N THR A 53 7.17 -19.74 -31.28
CA THR A 53 6.07 -18.85 -30.86
C THR A 53 4.77 -19.64 -30.64
N GLU A 54 4.44 -20.60 -31.50
CA GLU A 54 3.28 -21.48 -31.34
C GLU A 54 3.42 -22.44 -30.14
N ARG A 55 4.61 -23.02 -29.91
CA ARG A 55 4.88 -23.86 -28.73
C ARG A 55 4.79 -23.06 -27.43
N VAL A 56 5.23 -21.81 -27.41
CA VAL A 56 5.11 -20.91 -26.26
C VAL A 56 3.65 -20.50 -26.02
N LEU A 57 2.86 -20.26 -27.08
CA LEU A 57 1.42 -19.99 -26.96
C LEU A 57 0.66 -21.20 -26.40
N LYS A 58 0.95 -22.42 -26.86
CA LYS A 58 0.35 -23.65 -26.30
C LYS A 58 0.72 -23.88 -24.84
N ARG A 59 1.97 -23.60 -24.43
CA ARG A 59 2.39 -23.70 -23.01
C ARG A 59 1.72 -22.68 -22.11
N GLN A 60 1.24 -21.56 -22.64
CA GLN A 60 0.45 -20.59 -21.86
C GLN A 60 -1.01 -21.06 -21.66
N GLU A 61 -1.46 -22.07 -22.41
CA GLU A 61 -2.81 -22.63 -22.32
C GLU A 61 -2.86 -23.92 -21.46
N ASP A 62 -1.74 -24.64 -21.30
CA ASP A 62 -1.63 -25.86 -20.49
C ASP A 62 -1.20 -25.57 -19.03
N ASP A 63 -2.14 -25.64 -18.08
CA ASP A 63 -1.93 -25.54 -16.63
C ASP A 63 -1.24 -26.82 -16.08
N TRP A 64 0.09 -26.84 -16.01
CA TRP A 64 0.88 -27.96 -15.45
C TRP A 64 1.77 -27.54 -14.26
N ILE A 65 1.20 -27.49 -13.04
CA ILE A 65 1.94 -27.52 -11.76
C ILE A 65 1.09 -28.27 -10.72
N ASP A 66 1.58 -29.44 -10.28
CA ASP A 66 1.10 -30.12 -9.06
C ASP A 66 1.67 -29.42 -7.81
N ASP A 67 0.80 -29.09 -6.85
CA ASP A 67 1.07 -28.29 -5.64
C ASP A 67 1.29 -29.20 -4.41
N ASP A 68 2.43 -29.02 -3.73
CA ASP A 68 2.68 -29.49 -2.37
C ASP A 68 2.94 -28.26 -1.48
N GLY A 69 2.04 -27.97 -0.53
CA GLY A 69 2.38 -27.21 0.69
C GLY A 69 1.90 -25.75 0.82
N GLY A 70 0.59 -25.52 0.85
CA GLY A 70 -0.06 -25.05 2.09
C GLY A 70 0.07 -23.62 2.64
N ASP A 71 0.93 -22.71 2.16
CA ASP A 71 0.98 -21.32 2.70
C ASP A 71 0.72 -20.24 1.63
N GLY A 72 -0.45 -19.59 1.78
CA GLY A 72 -1.12 -18.77 0.77
C GLY A 72 -0.97 -17.27 0.95
N TYR A 73 0.25 -16.74 0.79
CA TYR A 73 0.49 -15.32 0.48
C TYR A 73 1.13 -15.21 -0.91
N VAL A 74 0.49 -14.44 -1.79
CA VAL A 74 1.03 -14.05 -3.10
C VAL A 74 1.11 -12.53 -3.09
N GLU A 75 2.32 -12.02 -2.89
CA GLU A 75 2.65 -10.61 -3.01
C GLU A 75 2.84 -10.31 -4.51
N ASP A 76 1.90 -9.59 -5.13
CA ASP A 76 1.81 -9.44 -6.59
C ASP A 76 2.80 -8.41 -7.18
N GLY A 77 3.86 -8.07 -6.45
CA GLY A 77 4.95 -7.24 -6.96
C GLY A 77 4.57 -5.87 -7.50
N ARG A 78 3.42 -5.33 -7.08
CA ARG A 78 2.95 -3.99 -7.44
C ARG A 78 3.51 -3.00 -6.43
N GLU A 79 4.30 -2.04 -6.90
CA GLU A 79 4.67 -0.90 -6.07
C GLU A 79 3.44 -0.01 -5.82
N ILE A 80 3.52 0.83 -4.78
CA ILE A 80 2.46 1.76 -4.37
C ILE A 80 2.01 2.71 -5.52
N PHE A 81 2.73 2.75 -6.65
CA PHE A 81 2.57 3.69 -7.75
C PHE A 81 2.13 3.08 -9.11
N ASP A 82 1.98 1.76 -9.25
CA ASP A 82 1.66 1.11 -10.53
C ASP A 82 0.17 0.67 -10.63
N ASP A 83 -0.75 1.62 -10.53
CA ASP A 83 -2.21 1.33 -10.47
C ASP A 83 -2.89 1.04 -11.84
N ASP A 84 -2.19 0.99 -12.99
CA ASP A 84 -2.85 1.02 -14.31
C ASP A 84 -2.99 -0.33 -15.06
N ILE A 85 -2.69 -1.48 -14.47
CA ILE A 85 -2.73 -2.76 -15.21
C ILE A 85 -3.61 -3.83 -14.51
N GLU A 86 -4.92 -3.83 -14.84
CA GLU A 86 -5.82 -4.98 -14.60
C GLU A 86 -5.76 -6.03 -15.74
N ASP A 87 -5.84 -7.31 -15.35
CA ASP A 87 -5.76 -8.50 -16.22
C ASP A 87 -6.98 -8.74 -17.12
N VAL A 88 -6.74 -9.47 -18.21
CA VAL A 88 -7.65 -9.76 -19.33
C VAL A 88 -8.57 -10.97 -19.05
N PRO A 89 -9.88 -10.92 -19.33
CA PRO A 89 -10.72 -12.11 -19.44
C PRO A 89 -10.56 -12.78 -20.82
N GLN A 90 -10.23 -14.08 -20.85
CA GLN A 90 -10.23 -14.90 -22.07
C GLN A 90 -11.66 -15.31 -22.49
N LYS A 91 -11.86 -15.42 -23.81
CA LYS A 91 -13.14 -15.57 -24.51
C LYS A 91 -13.89 -16.88 -24.18
N LYS A 92 -15.22 -16.81 -24.16
CA LYS A 92 -16.12 -17.93 -24.45
C LYS A 92 -16.69 -17.75 -25.87
N GLU A 93 -16.61 -18.79 -26.69
CA GLU A 93 -17.28 -18.87 -27.99
C GLU A 93 -18.80 -18.99 -27.82
N LYS A 94 -19.54 -18.31 -28.71
CA LYS A 94 -21.01 -18.31 -28.77
C LYS A 94 -21.51 -19.33 -29.80
N HIS A 95 -22.55 -20.08 -29.43
CA HIS A 95 -23.42 -20.80 -30.37
C HIS A 95 -24.63 -19.93 -30.76
N ASP A 96 -24.97 -19.99 -32.04
CA ASP A 96 -26.05 -19.32 -32.76
C ASP A 96 -27.47 -19.46 -32.17
N LYS A 97 -28.31 -18.41 -32.37
CA LYS A 97 -29.73 -18.55 -32.78
C LYS A 97 -30.40 -17.22 -33.21
N ARG A 98 -30.74 -17.19 -34.50
CA ARG A 98 -32.00 -16.77 -35.17
C ARG A 98 -32.58 -15.34 -35.04
N LYS A 99 -32.62 -14.71 -36.22
CA LYS A 99 -33.47 -13.61 -36.71
C LYS A 99 -34.95 -13.69 -36.31
N LYS A 100 -35.54 -12.52 -35.98
CA LYS A 100 -36.94 -12.19 -36.25
C LYS A 100 -37.03 -10.76 -36.82
N ASN A 101 -37.86 -10.62 -37.84
CA ASN A 101 -38.04 -9.48 -38.71
C ASN A 101 -39.45 -8.89 -38.52
N LYS A 102 -39.65 -7.63 -38.95
CA LYS A 102 -40.90 -6.85 -39.09
C LYS A 102 -41.31 -6.04 -37.84
N ASN A 103 -41.81 -4.80 -37.92
CA ASN A 103 -42.34 -4.04 -39.05
C ASN A 103 -42.32 -2.52 -38.76
N ILE A 104 -42.25 -1.75 -39.84
CA ILE A 104 -42.29 -0.29 -39.96
C ILE A 104 -43.68 0.27 -39.59
N GLN A 105 -43.74 1.40 -38.87
CA GLN A 105 -44.74 2.45 -39.07
C GLN A 105 -44.13 3.83 -38.80
N ASN A 106 -44.17 4.68 -39.83
CA ASN A 106 -43.96 6.13 -39.78
C ASN A 106 -45.36 6.77 -39.78
N PRO A 107 -45.60 7.89 -39.08
CA PRO A 107 -45.92 9.08 -39.87
C PRO A 107 -45.38 10.41 -39.32
N ASN A 108 -44.99 11.27 -40.25
CA ASN A 108 -44.68 12.68 -40.08
C ASN A 108 -45.88 13.49 -39.53
N ALA A 109 -45.59 14.48 -38.68
CA ALA A 109 -46.36 15.73 -38.60
C ALA A 109 -45.45 16.88 -38.14
N LYS A 110 -45.41 17.95 -38.96
CA LYS A 110 -44.71 19.22 -38.71
C LYS A 110 -45.42 20.02 -37.62
N GLY A 111 -44.68 20.71 -36.75
CA GLY A 111 -45.20 21.64 -35.75
C GLY A 111 -44.17 22.69 -35.33
N ASP A 112 -44.55 23.95 -35.49
CA ASP A 112 -43.77 25.20 -35.39
C ASP A 112 -43.05 25.46 -34.06
N ILE A 113 -41.77 25.86 -34.15
CA ILE A 113 -40.85 26.20 -33.04
C ILE A 113 -41.13 27.60 -32.44
N GLN A 114 -42.02 28.39 -33.03
CA GLN A 114 -42.23 29.78 -32.65
C GLN A 114 -43.27 30.03 -31.54
N LYS A 115 -43.86 28.98 -30.96
CA LYS A 115 -44.89 29.11 -29.89
C LYS A 115 -44.49 28.54 -28.52
N LEU A 116 -43.23 28.13 -28.33
CA LEU A 116 -42.69 27.65 -27.05
C LEU A 116 -41.80 28.67 -26.30
N LEU A 117 -41.52 29.83 -26.92
CA LEU A 117 -40.61 30.86 -26.35
C LEU A 117 -41.33 32.02 -25.64
N ALA A 118 -42.66 31.99 -25.53
CA ALA A 118 -43.42 33.16 -25.05
C ALA A 118 -43.91 33.08 -23.58
N ASN A 119 -43.76 31.95 -22.86
CA ASN A 119 -44.30 31.81 -21.50
C ASN A 119 -43.34 31.15 -20.49
N MET A 120 -42.14 31.73 -20.35
CA MET A 120 -41.17 31.31 -19.34
C MET A 120 -41.16 32.31 -18.15
N PRO A 121 -41.66 31.94 -16.96
CA PRO A 121 -41.56 32.80 -15.78
C PRO A 121 -40.18 32.68 -15.13
N VAL A 122 -39.46 33.80 -15.09
CA VAL A 122 -38.18 33.96 -14.39
C VAL A 122 -38.41 33.97 -12.88
N LYS A 123 -38.01 32.91 -12.15
CA LYS A 123 -37.89 32.92 -10.69
C LYS A 123 -36.41 32.98 -10.28
N LYS A 124 -36.07 34.08 -9.60
CA LYS A 124 -34.80 34.35 -8.92
C LYS A 124 -34.50 33.25 -7.87
N LYS A 125 -33.31 32.65 -7.92
CA LYS A 125 -32.80 31.74 -6.88
C LYS A 125 -32.57 32.51 -5.57
N LYS A 126 -33.22 32.04 -4.50
CA LYS A 126 -32.95 32.39 -3.10
C LYS A 126 -31.70 31.63 -2.67
N LYS A 127 -30.75 32.31 -2.00
CA LYS A 127 -29.61 31.66 -1.33
C LYS A 127 -30.13 30.97 -0.07
N GLU A 128 -29.90 29.67 0.07
CA GLU A 128 -29.99 28.97 1.35
C GLU A 128 -28.61 29.00 2.01
N GLU A 129 -28.55 29.52 3.23
CA GLU A 129 -27.37 29.43 4.10
C GLU A 129 -27.29 28.01 4.65
N VAL A 130 -26.27 27.27 4.23
CA VAL A 130 -25.94 25.95 4.79
C VAL A 130 -25.07 26.19 6.03
N GLN A 131 -25.51 25.68 7.19
CA GLN A 131 -24.75 25.73 8.43
C GLN A 131 -23.54 24.78 8.34
N LEU A 132 -22.33 25.34 8.35
CA LEU A 132 -21.05 24.67 8.07
C LEU A 132 -20.32 24.12 9.33
N ASN A 133 -20.99 24.04 10.48
CA ASN A 133 -20.33 23.78 11.76
C ASN A 133 -20.05 22.29 12.09
N ASN A 134 -20.34 21.36 11.17
CA ASN A 134 -20.27 19.92 11.45
C ASN A 134 -19.17 19.17 10.67
N ASP A 135 -18.20 19.87 10.08
CA ASP A 135 -17.13 19.23 9.29
C ASP A 135 -15.75 19.44 9.93
N ASP A 136 -15.26 18.42 10.64
CA ASP A 136 -13.97 18.42 11.34
C ASP A 136 -12.78 18.61 10.37
N VAL A 137 -12.89 18.13 9.12
CA VAL A 137 -11.82 18.28 8.12
C VAL A 137 -11.77 19.71 7.58
N LEU A 138 -12.94 20.35 7.48
CA LEU A 138 -13.08 21.74 7.05
C LEU A 138 -12.69 22.72 8.18
N ALA A 139 -12.93 22.37 9.44
CA ALA A 139 -12.50 23.14 10.60
C ALA A 139 -10.98 23.22 10.70
N ASP A 140 -10.27 22.11 10.47
CA ASP A 140 -8.80 22.10 10.31
C ASP A 140 -8.34 22.93 9.10
N LEU A 141 -9.15 22.97 8.03
CA LEU A 141 -8.85 23.71 6.81
C LEU A 141 -9.01 25.24 7.00
N LEU A 142 -9.97 25.67 7.80
CA LEU A 142 -10.23 27.09 8.10
C LEU A 142 -9.34 27.64 9.21
N SER A 143 -8.94 26.80 10.18
CA SER A 143 -8.01 27.18 11.24
C SER A 143 -6.59 27.42 10.71
N GLU A 144 -6.14 26.64 9.71
CA GLU A 144 -4.85 26.85 9.04
C GLU A 144 -4.83 28.11 8.14
N VAL A 145 -5.95 28.48 7.51
CA VAL A 145 -6.02 29.64 6.59
C VAL A 145 -6.08 30.98 7.34
N ASN A 146 -6.64 31.03 8.55
CA ASN A 146 -6.73 32.28 9.34
C ASN A 146 -5.45 32.65 10.10
N THR A 147 -4.48 31.75 10.24
CA THR A 147 -3.23 32.03 11.00
C THR A 147 -2.15 32.76 10.20
N THR A 148 -2.33 32.97 8.90
CA THR A 148 -1.32 33.61 8.03
C THR A 148 -1.68 35.01 7.53
N ILE A 149 -2.83 35.57 7.95
CA ILE A 149 -3.17 36.97 7.67
C ILE A 149 -3.41 37.71 8.99
N ALA A 150 -2.33 38.19 9.62
CA ALA A 150 -2.42 39.28 10.58
C ALA A 150 -2.05 40.61 9.89
N PRO A 151 -2.76 41.71 10.19
CA PRO A 151 -2.71 42.95 9.42
C PRO A 151 -1.43 43.75 9.68
N THR A 152 -0.93 44.37 8.62
CA THR A 152 0.21 45.29 8.60
C THR A 152 -0.02 46.49 9.54
N LEU A 153 0.84 46.63 10.54
CA LEU A 153 0.93 47.84 11.37
C LEU A 153 1.82 48.90 10.68
N LYS A 154 1.30 50.13 10.68
CA LYS A 154 1.85 51.34 10.08
C LYS A 154 3.16 51.76 10.74
N LEU A 155 4.11 52.25 9.93
CA LEU A 155 5.30 52.95 10.39
C LEU A 155 4.93 54.17 11.25
N ASN A 156 5.62 54.32 12.37
CA ASN A 156 5.80 55.63 12.99
C ASN A 156 7.24 55.77 13.49
N THR A 157 7.93 56.76 12.93
CA THR A 157 9.27 57.20 13.26
C THR A 157 9.31 57.87 14.63
N LYS A 158 10.23 57.47 15.51
CA LYS A 158 11.02 58.39 16.35
C LYS A 158 12.17 57.63 17.05
N THR A 159 13.32 58.26 16.94
CA THR A 159 14.65 57.94 17.47
C THR A 159 14.65 57.77 18.99
N ASN A 160 15.40 56.77 19.49
CA ASN A 160 16.28 56.90 20.65
C ASN A 160 17.28 55.72 20.67
N GLU A 161 18.55 56.06 20.86
CA GLU A 161 19.72 55.18 20.79
C GLU A 161 19.71 54.12 21.88
N ILE A 162 19.96 52.85 21.49
CA ILE A 162 20.20 51.73 22.40
C ILE A 162 21.61 51.20 22.13
N VAL A 163 22.40 51.12 23.21
CA VAL A 163 23.75 50.56 23.29
C VAL A 163 23.74 49.07 22.88
N ILE A 164 24.67 48.70 22.01
CA ILE A 164 24.85 47.36 21.43
C ILE A 164 25.64 46.44 22.38
N PRO A 165 25.13 45.27 22.80
CA PRO A 165 25.96 44.12 23.16
C PRO A 165 26.15 43.22 21.94
N LYS A 166 27.39 42.75 21.73
CA LYS A 166 27.88 41.96 20.59
C LYS A 166 27.03 40.70 20.31
N GLU A 167 26.59 40.54 19.07
CA GLU A 167 26.02 39.30 18.50
C GLU A 167 27.10 38.20 18.37
N GLU A 168 26.76 36.97 18.78
CA GLU A 168 27.37 35.75 18.25
C GLU A 168 26.81 35.47 16.84
N PRO A 169 27.60 34.92 15.90
CA PRO A 169 27.15 34.71 14.53
C PRO A 169 26.03 33.67 14.45
N PRO A 170 25.05 33.84 13.54
CA PRO A 170 23.95 32.89 13.37
C PRO A 170 24.46 31.55 12.85
N ALA A 171 23.87 30.46 13.34
CA ALA A 171 24.14 29.11 12.87
C ALA A 171 23.76 28.97 11.37
N PRO A 172 24.58 28.28 10.56
CA PRO A 172 24.37 28.18 9.12
C PRO A 172 23.09 27.40 8.79
N THR A 173 22.42 27.82 7.72
CA THR A 173 21.19 27.21 7.21
C THR A 173 21.43 25.77 6.74
N ALA A 174 20.43 24.88 6.90
CA ALA A 174 20.52 23.46 6.52
C ALA A 174 20.98 23.23 5.06
N LYS A 175 20.68 24.19 4.17
CA LYS A 175 21.09 24.18 2.76
C LYS A 175 22.61 24.39 2.57
N GLU A 176 23.24 25.21 3.40
CA GLU A 176 24.70 25.44 3.39
C GLU A 176 25.47 24.28 4.01
N TYR A 177 24.89 23.63 5.04
CA TYR A 177 25.43 22.39 5.61
C TYR A 177 25.45 21.25 4.58
N LEU A 178 24.37 21.10 3.79
CA LEU A 178 24.28 20.11 2.72
C LEU A 178 25.22 20.42 1.54
N ALA A 179 25.37 21.70 1.18
CA ALA A 179 26.27 22.11 0.11
C ALA A 179 27.75 21.82 0.45
N ASN A 180 28.17 22.07 1.69
CA ASN A 180 29.53 21.80 2.16
C ASN A 180 29.82 20.30 2.33
N PHE A 181 28.79 19.48 2.59
CA PHE A 181 28.92 18.01 2.62
C PHE A 181 29.01 17.39 1.22
N SER A 182 28.42 18.01 0.19
CA SER A 182 28.31 17.44 -1.16
C SER A 182 29.59 17.48 -2.00
N LYS A 183 30.46 18.47 -1.77
CA LYS A 183 31.69 18.70 -2.57
C LYS A 183 32.74 17.58 -2.39
N PRO A 184 33.05 17.09 -1.18
CA PRO A 184 33.95 15.95 -0.99
C PRO A 184 33.39 14.63 -1.53
N ILE A 185 32.05 14.47 -1.54
CA ILE A 185 31.35 13.22 -1.89
C ILE A 185 31.29 13.00 -3.40
N LYS A 186 31.10 14.06 -4.22
CA LYS A 186 31.16 13.93 -5.69
C LYS A 186 32.56 13.56 -6.17
N ALA A 187 33.60 14.12 -5.54
CA ALA A 187 35.00 13.80 -5.84
C ALA A 187 35.33 12.34 -5.47
N LEU A 188 34.88 11.86 -4.30
CA LEU A 188 35.07 10.47 -3.87
C LEU A 188 34.34 9.48 -4.78
N GLY A 189 33.06 9.73 -5.12
CA GLY A 189 32.28 8.84 -5.99
C GLY A 189 32.89 8.67 -7.39
N SER A 190 33.44 9.75 -7.96
CA SER A 190 34.13 9.70 -9.26
C SER A 190 35.47 8.96 -9.21
N LYS A 191 36.13 8.94 -8.04
CA LYS A 191 37.38 8.21 -7.82
C LYS A 191 37.12 6.71 -7.67
N TYR A 192 36.09 6.33 -6.90
CA TYR A 192 35.74 4.92 -6.68
C TYR A 192 35.20 4.21 -7.93
N MET A 193 34.42 4.88 -8.78
CA MET A 193 33.97 4.27 -10.05
C MET A 193 35.15 3.90 -10.97
N ARG A 194 36.16 4.78 -11.08
CA ARG A 194 37.38 4.50 -11.86
C ARG A 194 38.28 3.45 -11.25
N GLU A 195 38.26 3.29 -9.93
CA GLU A 195 39.04 2.27 -9.22
C GLU A 195 38.36 0.89 -9.31
N PHE A 196 37.02 0.87 -9.37
CA PHE A 196 36.20 -0.34 -9.57
C PHE A 196 36.31 -0.89 -11.00
N GLU A 197 36.21 -0.02 -12.02
CA GLU A 197 36.45 -0.35 -13.43
C GLU A 197 37.85 -0.97 -13.66
N ARG A 198 38.85 -0.49 -12.90
CA ARG A 198 40.24 -0.96 -12.98
C ARG A 198 40.49 -2.30 -12.25
N ILE A 199 39.58 -2.71 -11.37
CA ILE A 199 39.63 -4.00 -10.65
C ILE A 199 38.95 -5.10 -11.47
N GLU A 200 37.85 -4.79 -12.18
CA GLU A 200 37.22 -5.72 -13.12
C GLU A 200 38.16 -6.11 -14.28
N GLU A 201 38.97 -5.18 -14.79
CA GLU A 201 39.95 -5.43 -15.85
C GLU A 201 41.08 -6.41 -15.47
N LYS A 202 41.27 -6.70 -14.17
CA LYS A 202 42.37 -7.56 -13.66
C LYS A 202 41.94 -8.98 -13.30
N VAL A 203 40.67 -9.32 -13.49
CA VAL A 203 40.15 -10.67 -13.23
C VAL A 203 39.80 -11.31 -14.57
N ASP A 204 40.83 -11.82 -15.26
CA ASP A 204 40.65 -12.62 -16.47
C ASP A 204 40.23 -14.04 -16.06
N VAL A 205 38.95 -14.36 -16.19
CA VAL A 205 38.37 -15.67 -15.87
C VAL A 205 38.43 -16.57 -17.11
N THR A 206 39.64 -16.86 -17.59
CA THR A 206 39.85 -17.80 -18.69
C THR A 206 41.08 -18.69 -18.45
N ASN A 207 41.10 -19.47 -17.36
CA ASN A 207 41.78 -20.78 -17.28
C ASN A 207 41.73 -21.35 -15.86
N VAL A 208 40.88 -22.35 -15.61
CA VAL A 208 41.03 -23.25 -14.46
C VAL A 208 40.77 -24.68 -14.91
N GLU A 209 41.71 -25.26 -15.66
CA GLU A 209 41.93 -26.71 -15.71
C GLU A 209 43.44 -26.99 -15.81
N SER A 210 43.91 -28.02 -15.09
CA SER A 210 45.31 -28.40 -14.81
C SER A 210 46.00 -27.49 -13.78
N VAL A 211 46.48 -27.95 -12.62
CA VAL A 211 47.43 -29.05 -12.41
C VAL A 211 47.19 -29.69 -11.05
N SER A 212 46.86 -30.98 -11.05
CA SER A 212 47.12 -31.88 -9.93
C SER A 212 48.17 -32.89 -10.36
N SER A 213 49.38 -32.82 -9.80
CA SER A 213 50.27 -33.98 -9.53
C SER A 213 51.72 -33.52 -9.32
N ALA A 214 52.24 -33.73 -8.12
CA ALA A 214 53.50 -34.48 -7.85
C ALA A 214 53.98 -34.19 -6.42
N VAL A 215 54.00 -35.25 -5.61
CA VAL A 215 54.76 -35.34 -4.36
C VAL A 215 56.14 -35.88 -4.75
N GLU A 216 57.22 -35.36 -4.16
CA GLU A 216 58.33 -36.19 -3.67
C GLU A 216 59.28 -35.41 -2.74
N LEU A 217 59.75 -36.13 -1.72
CA LEU A 217 60.46 -35.71 -0.52
C LEU A 217 61.94 -36.11 -0.67
N SER A 218 62.91 -35.30 -0.25
CA SER A 218 64.27 -35.79 0.02
C SER A 218 64.90 -35.15 1.25
N THR A 219 65.51 -36.03 2.03
CA THR A 219 66.02 -35.95 3.40
C THR A 219 67.51 -35.58 3.50
N SER A 220 67.91 -34.78 4.50
CA SER A 220 68.98 -35.15 5.46
C SER A 220 69.20 -34.08 6.59
N PRO A 221 69.60 -34.45 7.82
CA PRO A 221 69.78 -33.58 9.01
C PRO A 221 71.27 -33.48 9.47
N PRO A 222 71.65 -33.02 10.70
CA PRO A 222 71.46 -31.77 11.48
C PRO A 222 72.85 -31.14 11.90
N PRO A 223 72.94 -30.11 12.79
CA PRO A 223 73.35 -30.39 14.19
C PRO A 223 72.67 -29.50 15.28
N PRO A 224 72.86 -29.81 16.59
CA PRO A 224 71.97 -29.47 17.71
C PRO A 224 72.23 -28.10 18.39
N PRO A 225 71.38 -27.72 19.38
CA PRO A 225 71.10 -26.34 19.74
C PRO A 225 71.93 -25.84 20.94
N GLN A 226 71.97 -24.51 21.10
CA GLN A 226 72.17 -23.89 22.41
C GLN A 226 70.95 -23.08 22.84
N VAL A 227 70.56 -23.36 24.07
CA VAL A 227 69.40 -22.94 24.84
C VAL A 227 69.69 -21.60 25.49
N VAL A 228 68.75 -20.65 25.47
CA VAL A 228 68.36 -19.89 26.68
C VAL A 228 66.84 -19.64 26.67
N GLU A 229 66.18 -20.45 27.48
CA GLU A 229 65.01 -20.24 28.34
C GLU A 229 63.71 -19.61 27.78
N LYS A 230 62.76 -20.53 27.54
CA LYS A 230 61.31 -20.36 27.70
C LYS A 230 60.87 -20.72 29.13
N LYS A 231 59.67 -20.26 29.50
CA LYS A 231 58.53 -21.12 29.93
C LYS A 231 57.25 -20.27 29.91
N GLU A 232 56.25 -20.55 29.06
CA GLU A 232 55.24 -21.65 29.10
C GLU A 232 54.27 -21.50 30.29
N HIS A 233 52.93 -21.59 30.15
CA HIS A 233 52.13 -22.73 29.66
C HIS A 233 50.70 -22.26 29.30
N LYS A 234 50.13 -22.66 28.16
CA LYS A 234 49.29 -23.86 27.86
C LYS A 234 47.84 -23.83 28.38
N CYS A 235 46.99 -24.01 27.37
CA CYS A 235 45.55 -24.27 27.34
C CYS A 235 45.21 -25.68 27.88
N ALA A 236 44.01 -25.85 28.45
CA ALA A 236 43.28 -27.13 28.44
C ALA A 236 41.80 -26.94 28.83
N GLU A 237 40.93 -27.27 27.89
CA GLU A 237 39.76 -28.17 27.97
C GLU A 237 39.03 -28.49 29.30
N TRP A 238 37.70 -28.61 29.14
CA TRP A 238 36.79 -29.66 29.64
C TRP A 238 35.66 -29.25 30.61
N GLU A 239 34.46 -29.52 30.11
CA GLU A 239 33.14 -29.86 30.68
C GLU A 239 32.57 -29.31 31.99
N ALA A 240 31.25 -29.19 31.92
CA ALA A 240 30.31 -28.85 32.96
C ALA A 240 30.15 -29.95 34.02
N ILE A 241 30.05 -29.55 35.29
CA ILE A 241 29.33 -30.28 36.33
C ILE A 241 28.49 -29.28 37.12
N GLN A 242 27.19 -29.58 37.21
CA GLN A 242 26.21 -28.89 38.06
C GLN A 242 26.42 -29.26 39.53
N THR A 243 26.37 -28.26 40.42
CA THR A 243 25.83 -28.37 41.78
C THR A 243 25.59 -26.96 42.35
N GLU A 244 24.35 -26.64 42.67
CA GLU A 244 23.97 -25.65 43.70
C GLU A 244 24.08 -26.29 45.11
N PRO A 245 23.86 -25.58 46.25
CA PRO A 245 23.94 -24.15 46.57
C PRO A 245 24.77 -23.87 47.85
N SER A 246 25.30 -22.64 48.03
CA SER A 246 25.37 -22.00 49.37
C SER A 246 25.99 -20.60 49.34
N THR A 247 25.18 -19.62 49.76
CA THR A 247 25.50 -18.45 50.62
C THR A 247 26.93 -17.89 50.63
N SER A 248 27.07 -16.66 50.12
CA SER A 248 27.71 -15.48 50.73
C SER A 248 28.30 -14.55 49.66
N GLU A 249 27.84 -13.29 49.63
CA GLU A 249 28.45 -12.23 48.82
C GLU A 249 29.79 -11.79 49.42
N PRO A 250 30.79 -11.50 48.58
CA PRO A 250 31.66 -10.37 48.87
C PRO A 250 31.80 -9.40 47.68
N GLN A 251 31.76 -8.12 48.05
CA GLN A 251 31.96 -6.95 47.22
C GLN A 251 33.36 -6.92 46.56
N VAL A 252 33.44 -6.43 45.32
CA VAL A 252 34.69 -5.90 44.74
C VAL A 252 34.43 -4.58 44.00
N HIS A 253 35.28 -3.61 44.35
CA HIS A 253 35.21 -2.18 44.08
C HIS A 253 35.26 -1.78 42.59
N SER A 254 34.42 -0.81 42.25
CA SER A 254 34.42 -0.02 41.03
C SER A 254 35.59 0.97 40.95
N ARG A 255 36.35 0.98 39.86
CA ARG A 255 37.11 2.17 39.42
C ARG A 255 36.26 3.00 38.47
N ILE A 256 35.83 4.14 39.01
CA ILE A 256 34.94 5.13 38.44
C ILE A 256 35.66 5.89 37.31
N ALA A 257 35.23 5.70 36.07
CA ALA A 257 35.39 6.71 35.04
C ALA A 257 34.47 7.88 35.39
N LYS A 258 35.03 9.08 35.56
CA LYS A 258 34.33 10.33 35.86
C LYS A 258 33.36 10.67 34.73
N ARG A 259 32.16 10.09 34.81
CA ARG A 259 30.95 10.55 34.12
C ARG A 259 30.62 11.91 34.72
N ARG A 260 30.58 12.96 33.90
CA ARG A 260 29.97 14.25 34.25
C ARG A 260 28.57 13.95 34.79
N LYS A 261 28.40 14.03 36.11
CA LYS A 261 27.10 14.11 36.76
C LYS A 261 26.50 15.44 36.31
N THR A 262 25.72 15.41 35.24
CA THR A 262 24.57 16.30 35.22
C THR A 262 23.64 15.76 36.29
N SER A 263 23.59 16.45 37.42
CA SER A 263 22.48 16.36 38.36
C SER A 263 21.22 16.76 37.60
N ARG A 264 20.58 15.81 36.91
CA ARG A 264 19.14 15.92 36.66
C ARG A 264 18.46 15.44 37.93
N THR A 265 18.31 16.36 38.87
CA THR A 265 17.06 16.40 39.64
C THR A 265 15.96 16.35 38.58
N ALA A 266 15.32 15.18 38.43
CA ALA A 266 14.06 15.13 37.73
C ALA A 266 13.13 16.02 38.54
N ASP A 267 12.74 17.15 37.97
CA ASP A 267 11.60 17.89 38.50
C ASP A 267 10.45 16.89 38.57
N ASP A 268 9.95 16.65 39.78
CA ASP A 268 8.99 15.59 40.09
C ASP A 268 7.57 15.94 39.59
N SER A 269 7.45 17.09 38.92
CA SER A 269 6.21 17.64 38.40
C SER A 269 5.95 17.21 36.95
N LEU A 270 4.71 16.77 36.69
CA LEU A 270 4.27 16.47 35.33
C LEU A 270 4.19 17.78 34.51
N PRO A 271 4.61 17.78 33.23
CA PRO A 271 4.46 18.94 32.35
C PRO A 271 2.97 19.11 31.99
N LEU A 272 2.26 19.88 32.82
CA LEU A 272 0.83 20.18 32.64
C LEU A 272 0.66 21.42 31.76
N ALA A 273 -0.23 21.32 30.77
CA ALA A 273 -0.69 22.42 29.94
C ALA A 273 -2.04 22.96 30.47
N THR A 274 -2.41 24.15 30.04
CA THR A 274 -3.75 24.70 30.24
C THR A 274 -4.61 24.39 29.03
N ASP A 275 -5.79 23.84 29.29
CA ASP A 275 -6.83 23.60 28.28
C ASP A 275 -7.59 24.90 27.94
N HIS A 276 -8.49 24.85 26.95
CA HIS A 276 -9.43 25.92 26.58
C HIS A 276 -10.28 26.43 27.73
N GLU A 277 -10.58 25.56 28.70
CA GLU A 277 -11.33 25.90 29.92
C GLU A 277 -10.41 26.36 31.08
N ASN A 278 -9.13 26.68 30.81
CA ASN A 278 -8.10 27.01 31.81
C ASN A 278 -7.83 25.93 32.88
N LYS A 279 -8.24 24.68 32.64
CA LYS A 279 -7.93 23.53 33.51
C LYS A 279 -6.54 22.97 33.20
N LYS A 280 -5.84 22.46 34.22
CA LYS A 280 -4.56 21.77 34.05
C LYS A 280 -4.80 20.38 33.47
N VAL A 281 -4.21 20.10 32.31
CA VAL A 281 -4.31 18.83 31.59
C VAL A 281 -2.94 18.37 31.11
N PHE A 282 -2.73 17.06 31.01
CA PHE A 282 -1.54 16.54 30.32
C PHE A 282 -1.82 16.54 28.82
N ARG A 283 -1.01 17.26 28.03
CA ARG A 283 -1.19 17.37 26.58
C ARG A 283 -0.04 16.68 25.86
N MET A 284 -0.35 15.74 24.96
CA MET A 284 0.63 15.06 24.13
C MET A 284 0.26 15.15 22.66
N PHE A 285 1.25 15.12 21.78
CA PHE A 285 1.05 14.81 20.37
C PHE A 285 1.17 13.30 20.17
N PHE A 286 0.06 12.65 19.86
CA PHE A 286 -0.05 11.22 19.61
C PHE A 286 0.62 10.84 18.29
N LEU A 287 1.37 9.74 18.28
CA LEU A 287 2.06 9.22 17.09
C LEU A 287 1.74 7.75 16.82
N ASP A 288 1.83 6.92 17.86
CA ASP A 288 1.72 5.48 17.73
C ASP A 288 1.03 4.87 18.95
N ALA A 289 0.42 3.70 18.76
CA ALA A 289 -0.29 3.00 19.81
C ALA A 289 0.09 1.52 19.84
N PHE A 290 0.07 0.94 21.04
CA PHE A 290 0.28 -0.48 21.26
C PHE A 290 -0.75 -1.03 22.23
N GLU A 291 -1.22 -2.25 21.98
CA GLU A 291 -2.06 -3.01 22.90
C GLU A 291 -1.52 -4.45 23.00
N ASP A 292 -1.57 -5.02 24.20
CA ASP A 292 -1.30 -6.45 24.43
C ASP A 292 -2.56 -7.10 25.00
N ILE A 293 -3.37 -7.66 24.10
CA ILE A 293 -4.67 -8.25 24.41
C ILE A 293 -4.54 -9.47 25.34
N TYR A 294 -3.39 -10.15 25.34
CA TYR A 294 -3.19 -11.40 26.08
C TYR A 294 -2.60 -11.17 27.47
N LYS A 295 -1.60 -10.30 27.59
CA LYS A 295 -0.92 -10.06 28.88
C LYS A 295 -1.60 -8.98 29.71
N GLN A 296 -2.09 -7.92 29.06
CA GLN A 296 -2.68 -6.76 29.73
C GLN A 296 -3.98 -6.31 29.04
N PRO A 297 -5.05 -7.13 29.09
CA PRO A 297 -6.33 -6.77 28.49
C PRO A 297 -6.93 -5.52 29.14
N GLY A 298 -7.51 -4.64 28.32
CA GLY A 298 -8.09 -3.37 28.77
C GLY A 298 -7.08 -2.24 29.00
N THR A 299 -5.83 -2.44 28.60
CA THR A 299 -4.76 -1.44 28.65
C THR A 299 -4.26 -1.11 27.25
N VAL A 300 -4.23 0.18 26.90
CA VAL A 300 -3.66 0.69 25.65
C VAL A 300 -2.55 1.69 25.96
N TYR A 301 -1.41 1.54 25.29
CA TYR A 301 -0.27 2.43 25.42
C TYR A 301 -0.23 3.38 24.24
N LEU A 302 -0.24 4.68 24.52
CA LEU A 302 -0.11 5.74 23.52
C LEU A 302 1.29 6.35 23.62
N PHE A 303 1.97 6.43 22.49
CA PHE A 303 3.32 6.99 22.38
C PHE A 303 3.29 8.30 21.60
N GLY A 304 4.07 9.26 22.08
CA GLY A 304 4.05 10.59 21.48
C GLY A 304 5.09 11.55 22.03
N LYS A 305 4.82 12.84 21.79
CA LYS A 305 5.67 13.94 22.25
C LYS A 305 4.91 14.84 23.20
N VAL A 306 5.58 15.28 24.26
CA VAL A 306 5.08 16.31 25.18
C VAL A 306 5.99 17.53 25.10
N PHE A 307 5.41 18.72 25.14
CA PHE A 307 6.16 19.97 25.20
C PHE A 307 6.55 20.28 26.65
N VAL A 308 7.85 20.43 26.90
CA VAL A 308 8.38 20.74 28.23
C VAL A 308 8.80 22.21 28.25
N LYS A 309 8.05 23.04 28.99
CA LYS A 309 8.28 24.49 29.08
C LYS A 309 9.67 24.83 29.62
N GLU A 310 10.15 24.10 30.62
CA GLU A 310 11.48 24.30 31.24
C GLU A 310 12.64 24.20 30.24
N ASN A 311 12.56 23.24 29.31
CA ASN A 311 13.63 22.96 28.35
C ASN A 311 13.33 23.53 26.96
N ASN A 312 12.22 24.26 26.81
CA ASN A 312 11.67 24.75 25.54
C ASN A 312 11.77 23.71 24.40
N SER A 313 11.48 22.44 24.69
CA SER A 313 11.71 21.34 23.76
C SER A 313 10.74 20.18 23.96
N HIS A 314 10.61 19.37 22.92
CA HIS A 314 9.72 18.22 22.90
C HIS A 314 10.44 16.97 23.41
N SER A 315 9.79 16.23 24.29
CA SER A 315 10.30 14.99 24.88
C SER A 315 9.37 13.82 24.62
N SER A 316 9.91 12.60 24.59
CA SER A 316 9.09 11.39 24.43
C SER A 316 8.23 11.14 25.68
N CYS A 317 6.98 10.78 25.46
CA CYS A 317 6.05 10.41 26.51
C CYS A 317 5.27 9.15 26.15
N CYS A 318 4.89 8.40 27.19
CA CYS A 318 4.00 7.25 27.11
C CYS A 318 2.78 7.54 28.00
N VAL A 319 1.58 7.45 27.45
CA VAL A 319 0.33 7.54 28.20
C VAL A 319 -0.33 6.17 28.23
N ILE A 320 -0.61 5.68 29.43
CA ILE A 320 -1.14 4.35 29.69
C ILE A 320 -2.61 4.51 30.01
N VAL A 321 -3.46 4.12 29.07
CA VAL A 321 -4.92 4.16 29.24
C VAL A 321 -5.36 2.81 29.77
N GLN A 322 -5.85 2.77 31.01
CA GLN A 322 -6.29 1.54 31.69
C GLN A 322 -7.81 1.50 31.85
N ASN A 323 -8.33 0.33 32.23
CA ASN A 323 -9.74 0.08 32.52
C ASN A 323 -10.65 0.31 31.30
N ILE A 324 -10.18 -0.02 30.10
CA ILE A 324 -11.02 -0.02 28.90
C ILE A 324 -11.90 -1.28 28.94
N ASP A 325 -13.21 -1.09 29.12
CA ASP A 325 -14.18 -2.17 29.16
C ASP A 325 -14.38 -2.83 27.79
N ARG A 326 -14.70 -4.13 27.79
CA ARG A 326 -15.24 -4.81 26.61
C ARG A 326 -16.65 -4.27 26.36
N LYS A 327 -16.96 -4.04 25.09
CA LYS A 327 -18.26 -3.49 24.67
C LYS A 327 -18.90 -4.44 23.67
N ILE A 328 -20.06 -4.98 24.02
CA ILE A 328 -20.82 -5.91 23.19
C ILE A 328 -22.25 -5.41 22.99
N TYR A 329 -22.89 -5.88 21.92
CA TYR A 329 -24.29 -5.60 21.63
C TYR A 329 -25.03 -6.92 21.40
N LEU A 330 -26.11 -7.14 22.16
CA LEU A 330 -26.97 -8.32 22.03
C LEU A 330 -28.20 -7.95 21.22
N LEU A 331 -28.45 -8.69 20.14
CA LEU A 331 -29.61 -8.51 19.26
C LEU A 331 -30.79 -9.36 19.76
N PRO A 332 -31.88 -8.76 20.28
CA PRO A 332 -33.08 -9.50 20.66
C PRO A 332 -33.68 -10.26 19.47
N ARG A 333 -34.26 -11.44 19.74
CA ARG A 333 -35.10 -12.17 18.79
C ARG A 333 -36.48 -11.53 18.73
N SER A 334 -37.18 -11.70 17.61
CA SER A 334 -38.59 -11.29 17.51
C SER A 334 -39.49 -12.12 18.44
N GLU A 335 -39.21 -13.42 18.54
CA GLU A 335 -39.94 -14.36 19.39
C GLU A 335 -38.95 -15.20 20.20
N HIS A 336 -39.34 -15.52 21.44
CA HIS A 336 -38.57 -16.37 22.34
C HIS A 336 -38.56 -17.81 21.79
N LEU A 337 -37.38 -18.45 21.73
CA LEU A 337 -37.23 -19.78 21.12
C LEU A 337 -38.13 -20.86 21.77
N LYS A 338 -38.22 -20.86 23.10
CA LYS A 338 -39.02 -21.85 23.86
C LYS A 338 -40.51 -21.50 23.99
N THR A 339 -40.85 -20.26 24.35
CA THR A 339 -42.23 -19.86 24.67
C THR A 339 -42.99 -19.29 23.47
N LYS A 340 -42.29 -18.91 22.39
CA LYS A 340 -42.85 -18.20 21.21
C LYS A 340 -43.53 -16.87 21.51
N GLU A 341 -43.27 -16.31 22.69
CA GLU A 341 -43.75 -14.98 23.08
C GLU A 341 -42.80 -13.88 22.57
N PRO A 342 -43.27 -12.64 22.35
CA PRO A 342 -42.42 -11.53 21.96
C PRO A 342 -41.38 -11.24 23.04
N VAL A 343 -40.13 -11.07 22.62
CA VAL A 343 -39.01 -10.84 23.55
C VAL A 343 -38.94 -9.37 23.96
N SER A 344 -38.88 -9.11 25.26
CA SER A 344 -38.54 -7.79 25.80
C SER A 344 -37.05 -7.68 26.16
N ILE A 345 -36.51 -6.47 26.15
CA ILE A 345 -35.10 -6.22 26.54
C ILE A 345 -34.83 -6.61 27.99
N ALA A 346 -35.85 -6.55 28.86
CA ALA A 346 -35.74 -7.03 30.24
C ALA A 346 -35.47 -8.54 30.29
N GLN A 347 -36.10 -9.33 29.43
CA GLN A 347 -35.83 -10.77 29.32
C GLN A 347 -34.42 -11.03 28.78
N VAL A 348 -33.95 -10.24 27.81
CA VAL A 348 -32.57 -10.33 27.32
C VAL A 348 -31.57 -10.03 28.42
N TYR A 349 -31.84 -9.03 29.26
CA TYR A 349 -31.01 -8.72 30.43
C TYR A 349 -31.00 -9.88 31.43
N SER A 350 -32.17 -10.44 31.78
CA SER A 350 -32.24 -11.57 32.71
C SER A 350 -31.55 -12.83 32.19
N GLU A 351 -31.64 -13.12 30.90
CA GLU A 351 -30.87 -14.21 30.29
C GLU A 351 -29.37 -13.92 30.32
N PHE A 352 -28.97 -12.70 29.95
CA PHE A 352 -27.56 -12.34 29.95
C PHE A 352 -26.96 -12.38 31.36
N ASP A 353 -27.70 -12.02 32.41
CA ASP A 353 -27.23 -12.11 33.80
C ASP A 353 -26.89 -13.55 34.22
N GLN A 354 -27.69 -14.53 33.75
CA GLN A 354 -27.41 -15.95 33.93
C GLN A 354 -26.16 -16.39 33.15
N ILE A 355 -26.02 -15.93 31.89
CA ILE A 355 -24.83 -16.18 31.06
C ILE A 355 -23.59 -15.53 31.67
N ALA A 356 -23.69 -14.30 32.19
CA ALA A 356 -22.62 -13.57 32.85
C ALA A 356 -22.08 -14.38 34.04
N THR A 357 -22.98 -14.96 34.83
CA THR A 357 -22.62 -15.86 35.93
C THR A 357 -21.87 -17.10 35.43
N GLN A 358 -22.34 -17.73 34.35
CA GLN A 358 -21.69 -18.89 33.73
C GLN A 358 -20.27 -18.59 33.24
N TYR A 359 -20.06 -17.40 32.64
CA TYR A 359 -18.77 -16.94 32.13
C TYR A 359 -17.92 -16.20 33.17
N LYS A 360 -18.32 -16.21 34.45
CA LYS A 360 -17.60 -15.57 35.56
C LYS A 360 -17.41 -14.05 35.37
N ILE A 361 -18.41 -13.40 34.80
CA ILE A 361 -18.49 -11.94 34.71
C ILE A 361 -19.16 -11.46 36.01
N LEU A 362 -18.36 -10.90 36.92
CA LEU A 362 -18.83 -10.49 38.26
C LEU A 362 -19.70 -9.25 38.21
N ASP A 363 -19.23 -8.22 37.49
CA ASP A 363 -19.90 -6.94 37.35
C ASP A 363 -19.94 -6.55 35.87
N PHE A 364 -21.10 -6.06 35.43
CA PHE A 364 -21.28 -5.47 34.11
C PHE A 364 -22.26 -4.30 34.17
N LYS A 365 -22.08 -3.35 33.25
CA LYS A 365 -23.03 -2.26 33.00
C LYS A 365 -23.85 -2.63 31.78
N SER A 366 -25.14 -2.37 31.80
CA SER A 366 -25.98 -2.56 30.63
C SER A 366 -26.87 -1.35 30.39
N ARG A 367 -27.19 -1.10 29.13
CA ARG A 367 -28.18 -0.08 28.75
C ARG A 367 -28.88 -0.48 27.45
N LYS A 368 -30.17 -0.13 27.37
CA LYS A 368 -30.92 -0.18 26.13
C LYS A 368 -30.40 0.90 25.18
N ILE A 369 -30.10 0.53 23.95
CA ILE A 369 -29.74 1.46 22.88
C ILE A 369 -30.42 1.08 21.58
N GLU A 370 -30.57 2.05 20.69
CA GLU A 370 -31.02 1.82 19.33
C GLU A 370 -29.84 2.00 18.38
N LYS A 371 -29.63 1.04 17.47
CA LYS A 371 -28.53 1.06 16.51
C LYS A 371 -28.98 0.56 15.15
N LYS A 372 -28.28 1.01 14.12
CA LYS A 372 -28.49 0.58 12.74
C LYS A 372 -27.54 -0.55 12.34
N TYR A 373 -27.93 -1.39 11.40
CA TYR A 373 -27.08 -2.42 10.80
C TYR A 373 -27.34 -2.50 9.30
N ALA A 374 -26.31 -2.74 8.48
CA ALA A 374 -26.46 -2.76 7.02
C ALA A 374 -25.44 -3.68 6.32
N PHE A 375 -24.92 -4.68 7.02
CA PHE A 375 -23.85 -5.54 6.53
C PHE A 375 -24.34 -6.96 6.25
N ASN A 376 -23.41 -7.88 6.02
CA ASN A 376 -23.68 -9.17 5.36
C ASN A 376 -24.37 -10.24 6.24
N LEU A 377 -24.67 -9.99 7.52
CA LEU A 377 -25.32 -11.02 8.35
C LEU A 377 -26.83 -11.09 8.06
N PRO A 378 -27.34 -12.27 7.66
CA PRO A 378 -28.76 -12.45 7.41
C PRO A 378 -29.57 -12.45 8.71
N GLY A 379 -30.81 -11.98 8.64
CA GLY A 379 -31.75 -11.99 9.77
C GLY A 379 -31.56 -10.84 10.78
N VAL A 380 -30.63 -9.93 10.54
CA VAL A 380 -30.45 -8.70 11.34
C VAL A 380 -31.27 -7.58 10.69
N PRO A 381 -32.18 -6.91 11.40
CA PRO A 381 -32.95 -5.80 10.85
C PRO A 381 -32.11 -4.52 10.75
N ASP A 382 -32.47 -3.63 9.81
CA ASP A 382 -31.72 -2.40 9.51
C ASP A 382 -31.66 -1.44 10.71
N LEU A 383 -32.70 -1.44 11.54
CA LEU A 383 -32.82 -0.67 12.77
C LEU A 383 -33.37 -1.61 13.85
N SER A 384 -32.65 -1.72 14.97
CA SER A 384 -33.08 -2.54 16.11
C SER A 384 -32.70 -1.88 17.42
N GLU A 385 -33.45 -2.25 18.44
CA GLU A 385 -33.01 -2.09 19.82
C GLU A 385 -32.01 -3.19 20.17
N TYR A 386 -30.95 -2.83 20.89
CA TYR A 386 -29.91 -3.72 21.38
C TYR A 386 -29.72 -3.50 22.88
N LEU A 387 -29.30 -4.56 23.57
CA LEU A 387 -28.74 -4.43 24.91
C LEU A 387 -27.22 -4.23 24.77
N GLU A 388 -26.75 -2.99 24.98
CA GLU A 388 -25.31 -2.72 25.10
C GLU A 388 -24.85 -3.19 26.47
N VAL A 389 -23.86 -4.07 26.50
CA VAL A 389 -23.22 -4.53 27.73
C VAL A 389 -21.76 -4.10 27.72
N ARG A 390 -21.32 -3.51 28.83
CA ARG A 390 -19.91 -3.21 29.12
C ARG A 390 -19.45 -3.98 30.34
N TYR A 391 -18.32 -4.66 30.22
CA TYR A 391 -17.77 -5.42 31.33
C TYR A 391 -16.24 -5.43 31.28
N SER A 392 -15.62 -5.67 32.45
CA SER A 392 -14.17 -5.54 32.59
C SER A 392 -13.41 -6.43 31.61
N ALA A 393 -12.35 -5.88 31.00
CA ALA A 393 -11.45 -6.62 30.13
C ALA A 393 -10.75 -7.81 30.80
N LYS A 394 -10.66 -7.80 32.14
CA LYS A 394 -10.11 -8.90 32.96
C LYS A 394 -10.99 -10.16 32.89
N CYS A 395 -12.28 -10.01 32.61
CA CYS A 395 -13.18 -11.14 32.40
C CYS A 395 -12.98 -11.78 31.02
N PRO A 396 -13.33 -13.07 30.87
CA PRO A 396 -13.21 -13.77 29.59
C PRO A 396 -13.98 -13.08 28.46
N ALA A 397 -13.43 -13.15 27.24
CA ALA A 397 -14.15 -12.75 26.05
C ALA A 397 -15.26 -13.78 25.73
N LEU A 398 -16.46 -13.29 25.39
CA LEU A 398 -17.55 -14.17 24.98
C LEU A 398 -17.32 -14.74 23.57
N PRO A 399 -17.81 -15.95 23.26
CA PRO A 399 -17.75 -16.50 21.91
C PRO A 399 -18.52 -15.65 20.89
N SER A 400 -18.01 -15.52 19.67
CA SER A 400 -18.66 -14.73 18.61
C SER A 400 -19.93 -15.37 18.03
N ASP A 401 -20.06 -16.67 18.21
CA ASP A 401 -21.18 -17.52 17.80
C ASP A 401 -22.20 -17.75 18.92
N LEU A 402 -22.05 -17.04 20.05
CA LEU A 402 -22.97 -17.13 21.17
C LEU A 402 -24.37 -16.64 20.75
N SER A 403 -25.36 -17.51 20.95
CA SER A 403 -26.78 -17.22 20.77
C SER A 403 -27.57 -17.72 21.98
N GLY A 404 -28.61 -16.99 22.36
CA GLY A 404 -29.50 -17.35 23.46
C GLY A 404 -30.91 -17.68 23.01
N ASP A 405 -31.75 -17.96 24.00
CA ASP A 405 -33.20 -18.15 23.87
C ASP A 405 -33.91 -16.82 23.51
N THR A 406 -33.40 -15.70 24.02
CA THR A 406 -33.97 -14.34 23.85
C THR A 406 -33.20 -13.50 22.83
N PHE A 407 -31.92 -13.77 22.58
CA PHE A 407 -31.10 -13.02 21.62
C PHE A 407 -30.55 -13.91 20.50
N SER A 408 -30.51 -13.38 19.27
CA SER A 408 -30.11 -14.13 18.08
C SER A 408 -28.60 -14.10 17.85
N HIS A 409 -27.97 -12.95 18.10
CA HIS A 409 -26.57 -12.71 17.79
C HIS A 409 -25.93 -11.74 18.79
N VAL A 410 -24.62 -11.89 19.01
CA VAL A 410 -23.79 -10.95 19.77
C VAL A 410 -22.77 -10.26 18.86
N PHE A 411 -22.63 -8.95 18.98
CA PHE A 411 -21.65 -8.14 18.25
C PHE A 411 -20.59 -7.57 19.18
N GLY A 412 -19.42 -7.24 18.65
CA GLY A 412 -18.33 -6.59 19.39
C GLY A 412 -17.46 -7.53 20.20
N THR A 413 -17.62 -8.85 20.05
CA THR A 413 -16.88 -9.86 20.85
C THR A 413 -15.38 -9.85 20.55
N LYS A 414 -15.02 -9.53 19.30
CA LYS A 414 -13.64 -9.52 18.80
C LYS A 414 -13.05 -8.11 18.65
N THR A 415 -13.78 -7.08 19.06
CA THR A 415 -13.31 -5.70 18.97
C THR A 415 -12.12 -5.48 19.89
N SER A 416 -11.07 -4.84 19.37
CA SER A 416 -9.87 -4.55 20.16
C SER A 416 -10.05 -3.31 21.04
N PHE A 417 -9.23 -3.19 22.08
CA PHE A 417 -9.34 -2.06 23.01
C PHE A 417 -8.83 -0.78 22.36
N LEU A 418 -7.81 -0.89 21.51
CA LEU A 418 -7.33 0.21 20.67
C LEU A 418 -8.41 0.69 19.70
N GLU A 419 -9.12 -0.23 19.03
CA GLU A 419 -10.22 0.14 18.14
C GLU A 419 -11.31 0.92 18.90
N ASN A 420 -11.75 0.41 20.07
CA ASN A 420 -12.71 1.10 20.92
C ASN A 420 -12.23 2.49 21.33
N LEU A 421 -10.96 2.62 21.74
CA LEU A 421 -10.36 3.90 22.13
C LEU A 421 -10.40 4.92 20.99
N LEU A 422 -9.93 4.52 19.80
CA LEU A 422 -9.88 5.41 18.64
C LEU A 422 -11.29 5.86 18.21
N LEU A 423 -12.26 4.95 18.19
CA LEU A 423 -13.63 5.23 17.74
C LEU A 423 -14.44 6.04 18.75
N GLU A 424 -14.42 5.68 20.05
CA GLU A 424 -15.21 6.41 21.06
C GLU A 424 -14.64 7.81 21.32
N ARG A 425 -13.34 8.02 21.13
CA ARG A 425 -12.68 9.32 21.33
C ARG A 425 -12.46 10.11 20.05
N LYS A 426 -12.96 9.60 18.91
CA LYS A 426 -12.83 10.20 17.56
C LYS A 426 -11.38 10.58 17.20
N ILE A 427 -10.42 9.75 17.60
CA ILE A 427 -9.00 9.99 17.34
C ILE A 427 -8.71 9.56 15.90
N LYS A 428 -8.39 10.52 15.03
CA LYS A 428 -8.06 10.29 13.62
C LYS A 428 -6.58 10.56 13.34
N GLY A 429 -5.74 9.54 13.56
CA GLY A 429 -4.30 9.62 13.30
C GLY A 429 -3.53 10.56 14.25
N PRO A 430 -2.26 10.86 13.94
CA PRO A 430 -1.41 11.74 14.72
C PRO A 430 -2.02 13.13 14.97
N SER A 431 -2.29 13.43 16.24
CA SER A 431 -2.99 14.64 16.68
C SER A 431 -2.64 15.01 18.11
N TRP A 432 -2.96 16.24 18.53
CA TRP A 432 -2.83 16.65 19.92
C TRP A 432 -3.97 16.06 20.76
N LEU A 433 -3.63 15.32 21.81
CA LEU A 433 -4.57 14.73 22.76
C LEU A 433 -4.37 15.33 24.14
N GLU A 434 -5.49 15.51 24.85
CA GLU A 434 -5.55 16.01 26.22
C GLU A 434 -6.09 14.94 27.15
N PHE A 435 -5.38 14.78 28.27
CA PHE A 435 -5.69 13.82 29.31
C PHE A 435 -5.96 14.62 30.60
N PRO A 436 -7.23 14.89 30.91
CA PRO A 436 -7.63 15.41 32.21
C PRO A 436 -7.31 14.38 33.30
N GLU A 437 -6.94 14.84 34.49
CA GLU A 437 -6.69 13.98 35.66
C GLU A 437 -5.65 12.88 35.41
N ALA A 438 -4.68 13.17 34.55
CA ALA A 438 -3.61 12.24 34.25
C ALA A 438 -2.59 12.22 35.42
N GLU A 439 -2.27 11.03 35.90
CA GLU A 439 -1.42 10.82 37.07
C GLU A 439 -0.06 10.27 36.66
N LYS A 440 0.98 10.52 37.46
CA LYS A 440 2.31 9.97 37.21
C LYS A 440 2.24 8.46 37.43
N PHE A 441 2.76 7.69 36.47
CA PHE A 441 2.78 6.24 36.63
C PHE A 441 3.82 5.83 37.70
N PRO A 442 3.48 4.94 38.66
CA PRO A 442 4.31 4.68 39.84
C PRO A 442 5.60 3.93 39.53
N SER A 443 5.61 3.07 38.52
CA SER A 443 6.75 2.23 38.15
C SER A 443 7.08 2.39 36.69
N ARG A 444 8.35 2.59 36.34
CA ARG A 444 8.75 2.72 34.94
C ARG A 444 8.44 1.46 34.14
N ILE A 445 7.67 1.60 33.06
CA ILE A 445 7.36 0.48 32.14
C ILE A 445 7.77 0.76 30.69
N SER A 446 8.02 2.02 30.35
CA SER A 446 8.46 2.42 29.02
C SER A 446 9.88 3.00 29.07
N TRP A 447 10.44 3.21 27.89
CA TRP A 447 11.72 3.92 27.74
C TRP A 447 11.52 5.41 27.45
N CYS A 448 10.29 5.91 27.59
CA CYS A 448 10.00 7.33 27.42
C CYS A 448 10.53 8.15 28.61
N LYS A 449 10.71 9.45 28.38
CA LYS A 449 11.13 10.37 29.44
C LYS A 449 10.01 10.61 30.45
N TYR A 450 8.77 10.71 29.97
CA TYR A 450 7.58 10.91 30.80
C TYR A 450 6.61 9.75 30.65
N GLU A 451 6.03 9.33 31.77
CA GLU A 451 5.04 8.25 31.84
C GLU A 451 3.85 8.71 32.67
N VAL A 452 2.67 8.56 32.08
CA VAL A 452 1.43 9.06 32.65
C VAL A 452 0.37 7.98 32.53
N GLN A 453 -0.49 7.86 33.53
CA GLN A 453 -1.63 6.95 33.53
C GLN A 453 -2.93 7.74 33.46
N CYS A 454 -3.87 7.20 32.69
CA CYS A 454 -5.24 7.67 32.60
C CYS A 454 -6.18 6.48 32.83
N ASN A 455 -7.00 6.57 33.87
CA ASN A 455 -7.93 5.50 34.26
C ASN A 455 -9.32 5.65 33.65
N GLN A 456 -9.60 6.79 33.01
CA GLN A 456 -10.92 7.16 32.50
C GLN A 456 -10.81 7.52 31.03
N MET A 457 -11.05 6.52 30.18
CA MET A 457 -11.03 6.66 28.73
C MET A 457 -12.00 7.76 28.26
N GLU A 458 -13.14 7.92 28.93
CA GLU A 458 -14.21 8.86 28.56
C GLU A 458 -13.83 10.33 28.69
N LYS A 459 -12.73 10.64 29.41
CA LYS A 459 -12.25 12.01 29.60
C LYS A 459 -11.22 12.45 28.55
N ILE A 460 -10.61 11.51 27.82
CA ILE A 460 -9.56 11.81 26.83
C ILE A 460 -10.17 12.60 25.67
N ARG A 461 -9.63 13.77 25.31
CA ARG A 461 -10.16 14.55 24.17
C ARG A 461 -9.08 14.90 23.16
N VAL A 462 -9.47 15.02 21.90
CA VAL A 462 -8.62 15.66 20.89
C VAL A 462 -8.60 17.16 21.22
N SER A 463 -7.40 17.73 21.30
CA SER A 463 -7.22 19.15 21.64
C SER A 463 -7.81 20.01 20.54
N GLN A 464 -8.61 21.00 20.92
CA GLN A 464 -9.18 21.98 19.99
C GLN A 464 -8.37 23.28 19.97
N VAL A 465 -7.21 23.34 20.64
CA VAL A 465 -6.48 24.60 20.87
C VAL A 465 -5.89 25.10 19.56
N GLU A 466 -6.38 26.26 19.13
CA GLU A 466 -5.91 26.94 17.92
C GLU A 466 -4.41 27.30 18.06
N GLY A 467 -3.66 27.12 16.97
CA GLY A 467 -2.23 27.45 16.90
C GLY A 467 -1.25 26.36 17.36
N LEU A 468 -1.73 25.17 17.74
CA LEU A 468 -0.85 24.03 18.04
C LEU A 468 -0.30 23.38 16.77
N THR A 469 0.95 23.67 16.43
CA THR A 469 1.64 23.01 15.31
C THR A 469 2.12 21.60 15.69
N PRO A 470 2.11 20.63 14.77
CA PRO A 470 2.72 19.32 15.00
C PRO A 470 4.21 19.45 15.38
N PRO A 471 4.69 18.68 16.36
CA PRO A 471 6.07 18.78 16.82
C PRO A 471 7.06 18.11 15.85
N PRO A 472 8.32 18.58 15.80
CA PRO A 472 9.36 17.91 15.02
C PRO A 472 9.62 16.49 15.56
N LEU A 473 9.81 15.54 14.65
CA LEU A 473 10.07 14.14 14.96
C LEU A 473 11.58 13.86 14.99
N VAL A 474 11.96 12.88 15.82
CA VAL A 474 13.34 12.37 15.87
C VAL A 474 13.40 11.17 14.94
N ILE A 475 14.19 11.27 13.87
CA ILE A 475 14.33 10.23 12.85
C ILE A 475 15.72 9.62 12.95
N ALA A 476 15.80 8.30 12.90
CA ALA A 476 17.05 7.55 12.84
C ALA A 476 16.98 6.53 11.70
N SER A 477 18.03 6.50 10.87
CA SER A 477 18.25 5.45 9.87
C SER A 477 19.38 4.57 10.34
N ILE A 478 19.15 3.26 10.30
CA ILE A 478 20.11 2.25 10.72
C ILE A 478 20.23 1.25 9.58
N ASN A 479 21.45 1.07 9.07
CA ASN A 479 21.77 -0.02 8.16
C ASN A 479 22.75 -0.98 8.84
N VAL A 480 22.48 -2.27 8.75
CA VAL A 480 23.29 -3.33 9.35
C VAL A 480 23.71 -4.30 8.26
N PHE A 481 25.00 -4.62 8.22
CA PHE A 481 25.57 -5.61 7.33
C PHE A 481 26.02 -6.82 8.14
N ASN A 482 25.62 -8.00 7.68
CA ASN A 482 26.04 -9.27 8.26
C ASN A 482 27.13 -9.89 7.38
N PHE A 483 28.08 -10.59 7.99
CA PHE A 483 29.14 -11.29 7.28
C PHE A 483 29.19 -12.76 7.67
N TYR A 484 29.35 -13.62 6.67
CA TYR A 484 29.54 -15.07 6.88
C TYR A 484 31.02 -15.47 6.98
N LEU A 485 31.95 -14.67 6.45
CA LEU A 485 33.41 -14.88 6.59
C LEU A 485 34.13 -13.55 6.88
N LEU A 486 35.07 -13.57 7.84
CA LEU A 486 35.88 -12.41 8.20
C LEU A 486 36.83 -11.92 7.08
N SER A 487 37.18 -12.78 6.13
CA SER A 487 38.17 -12.47 5.07
C SER A 487 37.79 -11.29 4.17
N LEU A 488 36.49 -11.06 3.94
CA LEU A 488 35.99 -9.94 3.15
C LEU A 488 36.25 -8.56 3.80
N ILE A 489 36.21 -8.49 5.13
CA ILE A 489 36.47 -7.25 5.87
C ILE A 489 37.96 -6.87 5.78
N TYR A 490 38.84 -7.87 5.79
CA TYR A 490 40.28 -7.64 5.63
C TYR A 490 40.67 -7.17 4.23
N LEU A 491 39.92 -7.59 3.20
CA LEU A 491 40.18 -7.21 1.81
C LEU A 491 39.76 -5.77 1.49
N ILE A 492 38.60 -5.33 2.01
CA ILE A 492 38.04 -3.98 1.78
C ILE A 492 38.65 -2.96 2.75
N GLY A 493 39.08 -3.40 3.94
CA GLY A 493 39.54 -2.51 5.00
C GLY A 493 38.37 -1.96 5.84
N ILE A 494 38.50 -2.08 7.16
CA ILE A 494 37.41 -1.80 8.11
C ILE A 494 36.89 -0.35 8.05
N VAL A 495 37.78 0.61 7.81
CA VAL A 495 37.41 2.05 7.74
C VAL A 495 36.59 2.34 6.49
N GLU A 496 36.97 1.74 5.36
CA GLU A 496 36.29 1.90 4.09
C GLU A 496 34.90 1.27 4.13
N PHE A 497 34.80 0.11 4.78
CA PHE A 497 33.54 -0.54 5.06
C PHE A 497 32.60 0.27 5.98
N ILE A 498 33.13 0.89 7.05
CA ILE A 498 32.33 1.78 7.91
C ILE A 498 31.81 2.98 7.11
N LYS A 499 32.66 3.58 6.26
CA LYS A 499 32.23 4.68 5.37
C LYS A 499 31.12 4.24 4.41
N PHE A 500 31.26 3.06 3.81
CA PHE A 500 30.24 2.48 2.94
C PHE A 500 28.91 2.27 3.68
N THR A 501 28.96 1.77 4.91
CA THR A 501 27.77 1.58 5.75
C THR A 501 27.08 2.88 6.13
N MET A 502 27.87 3.91 6.49
CA MET A 502 27.36 5.25 6.75
C MET A 502 26.75 5.88 5.50
N LEU A 503 27.35 5.67 4.33
CA LEU A 503 26.84 6.16 3.06
C LEU A 503 25.49 5.52 2.72
N HIS A 504 25.35 4.20 2.88
CA HIS A 504 24.08 3.49 2.66
C HIS A 504 22.99 3.99 3.61
N SER A 505 23.31 4.17 4.90
CA SER A 505 22.37 4.74 5.88
C SER A 505 21.91 6.15 5.47
N SER A 506 22.80 6.95 4.87
CA SER A 506 22.48 8.27 4.35
C SER A 506 21.58 8.22 3.10
N TYR A 507 21.74 7.22 2.23
CA TYR A 507 20.86 7.05 1.06
C TYR A 507 19.44 6.69 1.47
N ILE A 508 19.26 5.84 2.49
CA ILE A 508 17.93 5.50 3.02
C ILE A 508 17.18 6.78 3.46
N ILE A 509 17.84 7.68 4.21
CA ILE A 509 17.23 8.95 4.62
C ILE A 509 16.91 9.83 3.42
N LYS A 510 17.84 9.95 2.45
CA LYS A 510 17.62 10.77 1.25
C LYS A 510 16.42 10.27 0.46
N ILE A 511 16.32 8.97 0.22
CA ILE A 511 15.18 8.36 -0.49
C ILE A 511 13.87 8.65 0.26
N MET A 512 13.85 8.47 1.58
CA MET A 512 12.67 8.77 2.40
C MET A 512 12.23 10.25 2.28
N CYS A 513 13.19 11.18 2.26
CA CYS A 513 12.92 12.61 2.09
C CYS A 513 12.45 12.97 0.68
N GLU A 514 13.12 12.50 -0.36
CA GLU A 514 12.76 12.78 -1.77
C GLU A 514 11.36 12.25 -2.10
N LEU A 515 11.01 11.06 -1.60
CA LEU A 515 9.69 10.46 -1.76
C LEU A 515 8.63 11.05 -0.82
N ASN A 516 9.00 11.93 0.11
CA ASN A 516 8.11 12.50 1.12
C ASN A 516 7.28 11.44 1.88
N VAL A 517 7.90 10.31 2.22
CA VAL A 517 7.22 9.13 2.80
C VAL A 517 6.49 9.48 4.10
N LEU A 518 7.16 10.14 5.03
CA LEU A 518 6.59 10.48 6.33
C LEU A 518 5.45 11.50 6.24
N PRO A 519 5.60 12.66 5.55
CA PRO A 519 4.49 13.58 5.34
C PRO A 519 3.27 12.92 4.69
N LEU A 520 3.48 12.10 3.65
CA LEU A 520 2.40 11.42 2.96
C LEU A 520 1.70 10.40 3.88
N ALA A 521 2.47 9.63 4.65
CA ALA A 521 1.92 8.67 5.60
C ALA A 521 1.10 9.34 6.71
N ILE A 522 1.55 10.47 7.24
CA ILE A 522 0.79 11.24 8.24
C ILE A 522 -0.53 11.73 7.66
N GLN A 523 -0.52 12.33 6.47
CA GLN A 523 -1.74 12.81 5.81
C GLN A 523 -2.72 11.67 5.53
N ILE A 524 -2.26 10.53 5.02
CA ILE A 524 -3.10 9.34 4.81
C ILE A 524 -3.70 8.86 6.14
N THR A 525 -2.90 8.82 7.20
CA THR A 525 -3.33 8.34 8.52
C THR A 525 -4.36 9.28 9.16
N ASN A 526 -4.21 10.59 8.99
CA ASN A 526 -5.20 11.57 9.48
C ASN A 526 -6.53 11.49 8.72
N VAL A 527 -6.46 11.24 7.41
CA VAL A 527 -7.67 11.03 6.59
C VAL A 527 -8.39 9.74 7.00
N CYS A 528 -7.66 8.63 7.15
CA CYS A 528 -8.24 7.32 7.42
C CYS A 528 -8.60 7.10 8.90
N GLY A 529 -7.89 7.75 9.81
CA GLY A 529 -8.07 7.62 11.25
C GLY A 529 -7.55 6.31 11.86
N ASN A 530 -6.56 5.66 11.21
CA ASN A 530 -5.83 4.51 11.75
C ASN A 530 -4.55 4.96 12.50
N VAL A 531 -3.61 4.03 12.73
CA VAL A 531 -2.33 4.29 13.40
C VAL A 531 -1.19 4.47 12.38
N LEU A 532 -0.28 5.41 12.62
CA LEU A 532 0.78 5.77 11.67
C LEU A 532 1.70 4.60 11.31
N SER A 533 2.06 3.79 12.31
CA SER A 533 2.91 2.59 12.12
C SER A 533 2.29 1.61 11.12
N ARG A 534 0.97 1.39 11.21
CA ARG A 534 0.21 0.54 10.27
C ARG A 534 0.21 1.12 8.86
N THR A 535 0.06 2.44 8.71
CA THR A 535 0.16 3.08 7.40
C THR A 535 1.53 2.87 6.76
N LEU A 536 2.61 2.96 7.53
CA LEU A 536 4.00 2.77 7.05
C LEU A 536 4.33 1.31 6.71
N MET A 537 3.74 0.34 7.42
CA MET A 537 3.91 -1.09 7.13
C MET A 537 3.22 -1.54 5.82
N GLY A 538 2.30 -0.74 5.29
CA GLY A 538 1.51 -1.07 4.11
C GLY A 538 0.14 -1.66 4.45
N GLY A 539 -0.68 -1.90 3.43
CA GLY A 539 -2.06 -2.40 3.59
C GLY A 539 -3.12 -1.33 3.33
N ARG A 540 -3.46 -1.14 2.06
CA ARG A 540 -4.54 -0.22 1.64
C ARG A 540 -5.90 -0.58 2.28
N SER A 541 -6.14 -1.88 2.50
CA SER A 541 -7.39 -2.37 3.09
C SER A 541 -7.60 -1.94 4.54
N GLU A 542 -6.55 -1.92 5.37
CA GLU A 542 -6.68 -1.53 6.78
C GLU A 542 -6.98 -0.03 6.91
N ARG A 543 -6.41 0.78 6.03
CA ARG A 543 -6.66 2.23 5.99
C ARG A 543 -8.15 2.54 5.75
N ASN A 544 -8.72 1.94 4.72
CA ASN A 544 -10.14 2.12 4.40
C ASN A 544 -11.07 1.44 5.39
N GLU A 545 -10.63 0.34 6.03
CA GLU A 545 -11.35 -0.26 7.16
C GLU A 545 -11.56 0.79 8.26
N PHE A 546 -10.50 1.44 8.75
CA PHE A 546 -10.62 2.46 9.80
C PHE A 546 -11.45 3.67 9.36
N LEU A 547 -11.31 4.11 8.10
CA LEU A 547 -12.13 5.21 7.57
C LEU A 547 -13.63 4.88 7.67
N LEU A 548 -14.02 3.68 7.26
CA LEU A 548 -15.40 3.21 7.34
C LEU A 548 -15.83 2.97 8.80
N LEU A 549 -14.97 2.42 9.66
CA LEU A 549 -15.29 2.24 11.08
C LEU A 549 -15.64 3.57 11.74
N HIS A 550 -14.85 4.63 11.51
CA HIS A 550 -15.15 5.98 12.01
C HIS A 550 -16.49 6.49 11.49
N ALA A 551 -16.74 6.39 10.19
CA ALA A 551 -17.96 6.89 9.55
C ALA A 551 -19.24 6.16 10.03
N PHE A 552 -19.20 4.84 10.12
CA PHE A 552 -20.32 4.03 10.60
C PHE A 552 -20.54 4.20 12.12
N HIS A 553 -19.46 4.32 12.90
CA HIS A 553 -19.56 4.57 14.35
C HIS A 553 -20.23 5.92 14.64
N GLU A 554 -19.84 6.98 13.92
CA GLU A 554 -20.42 8.32 14.03
C GLU A 554 -21.93 8.34 13.71
N LYS A 555 -22.35 7.56 12.71
CA LYS A 555 -23.77 7.42 12.33
C LYS A 555 -24.54 6.37 13.15
N SER A 556 -23.97 5.90 14.26
CA SER A 556 -24.59 4.93 15.18
C SER A 556 -24.97 3.58 14.56
N TYR A 557 -24.08 3.03 13.74
CA TYR A 557 -24.19 1.65 13.26
C TYR A 557 -23.47 0.66 14.19
N VAL A 558 -23.97 -0.58 14.23
CA VAL A 558 -23.25 -1.74 14.77
C VAL A 558 -22.25 -2.19 13.72
N LEU A 559 -20.96 -2.23 14.08
CA LEU A 559 -19.87 -2.55 13.17
C LEU A 559 -19.74 -4.07 12.98
N PRO A 560 -19.34 -4.57 11.79
CA PRO A 560 -19.05 -5.98 11.61
C PRO A 560 -17.84 -6.39 12.47
N ASP A 561 -17.85 -7.58 13.06
CA ASP A 561 -16.72 -8.09 13.83
C ASP A 561 -15.53 -8.43 12.92
N LYS A 562 -14.30 -8.20 13.41
CA LYS A 562 -13.08 -8.54 12.67
C LYS A 562 -12.98 -10.06 12.45
N GLN A 563 -12.87 -10.47 11.19
CA GLN A 563 -12.69 -11.87 10.82
C GLN A 563 -11.21 -12.19 10.76
N TYR A 564 -10.70 -12.89 11.77
CA TYR A 564 -9.41 -13.56 11.67
C TYR A 564 -9.63 -14.83 10.86
N GLY A 565 -8.92 -14.98 9.74
CA GLY A 565 -8.97 -16.20 8.95
C GLY A 565 -8.83 -17.40 9.89
N LYS A 566 -9.85 -18.26 9.94
CA LYS A 566 -9.66 -19.58 10.55
C LYS A 566 -8.51 -20.19 9.75
N ASN A 567 -7.38 -20.47 10.38
CA ASN A 567 -6.56 -21.59 9.95
C ASN A 567 -7.58 -22.72 9.78
N LYS A 568 -7.85 -23.14 8.54
CA LYS A 568 -8.68 -24.31 8.31
C LYS A 568 -8.04 -25.38 9.17
N LYS A 569 -8.71 -25.79 10.26
CA LYS A 569 -8.40 -27.05 10.88
C LYS A 569 -8.61 -28.06 9.76
N GLU A 570 -7.54 -28.67 9.30
CA GLU A 570 -7.61 -29.88 8.49
C GLU A 570 -8.47 -30.87 9.28
N GLY A 571 -9.65 -31.21 8.77
CA GLY A 571 -10.60 -32.08 9.44
C GLY A 571 -12.02 -31.55 9.42
N GLU A 572 -12.60 -31.42 8.23
CA GLU A 572 -14.02 -31.65 7.96
C GLU A 572 -14.18 -31.70 6.44
N GLU A 573 -13.82 -32.86 5.88
CA GLU A 573 -14.17 -33.24 4.52
C GLU A 573 -15.68 -33.52 4.48
N THR A 574 -16.46 -32.52 4.04
CA THR A 574 -17.70 -32.81 3.32
C THR A 574 -17.33 -32.82 1.84
N GLY A 575 -17.44 -34.00 1.24
CA GLY A 575 -16.92 -34.28 -0.09
C GLY A 575 -17.72 -33.56 -1.17
N GLU A 576 -17.13 -32.50 -1.74
CA GLU A 576 -17.42 -32.04 -3.10
C GLU A 576 -16.12 -31.55 -3.77
N ALA A 577 -15.62 -32.39 -4.68
CA ALA A 577 -14.68 -32.16 -5.77
C ALA A 577 -13.64 -31.02 -5.64
N ASN A 578 -12.39 -31.44 -5.39
CA ASN A 578 -11.15 -30.72 -5.67
C ASN A 578 -11.16 -30.06 -7.06
N LYS A 579 -11.23 -28.73 -7.11
CA LYS A 579 -10.70 -27.90 -8.21
C LYS A 579 -9.46 -27.16 -7.70
N GLY A 580 -8.32 -27.45 -8.32
CA GLY A 580 -7.00 -26.92 -7.97
C GLY A 580 -6.98 -25.40 -7.85
N LYS A 581 -6.30 -24.90 -6.80
CA LYS A 581 -6.12 -23.46 -6.54
C LYS A 581 -4.91 -22.93 -7.32
N GLY A 582 -5.08 -22.77 -8.63
CA GLY A 582 -4.39 -21.71 -9.36
C GLY A 582 -4.82 -20.33 -8.85
N ARG A 583 -4.14 -19.27 -9.32
CA ARG A 583 -4.49 -17.85 -9.11
C ARG A 583 -6.01 -17.72 -9.06
N LYS A 584 -6.58 -17.37 -7.89
CA LYS A 584 -8.04 -17.35 -7.69
C LYS A 584 -8.64 -16.55 -8.84
N LYS A 585 -9.43 -17.21 -9.70
CA LYS A 585 -10.13 -16.57 -10.81
C LYS A 585 -10.87 -15.35 -10.27
N ALA A 586 -10.88 -14.26 -11.05
CA ALA A 586 -11.56 -13.03 -10.66
C ALA A 586 -12.98 -13.37 -10.20
N ALA A 587 -13.31 -12.99 -8.95
CA ALA A 587 -14.58 -13.34 -8.33
C ALA A 587 -15.78 -12.65 -9.01
N TYR A 588 -15.52 -11.55 -9.72
CA TYR A 588 -16.49 -10.78 -10.49
C TYR A 588 -15.82 -10.13 -11.70
N SER A 589 -16.62 -9.65 -12.66
CA SER A 589 -16.10 -8.97 -13.87
C SER A 589 -15.54 -7.58 -13.55
N GLY A 590 -14.33 -7.29 -14.00
CA GLY A 590 -13.66 -5.99 -13.84
C GLY A 590 -14.07 -4.94 -14.88
N GLY A 591 -13.16 -4.00 -15.15
CA GLY A 591 -13.33 -2.95 -16.17
C GLY A 591 -13.53 -3.50 -17.59
N LEU A 592 -14.08 -2.69 -18.49
CA LEU A 592 -14.21 -3.02 -19.91
C LEU A 592 -13.00 -2.46 -20.67
N VAL A 593 -12.35 -3.31 -21.46
CA VAL A 593 -11.31 -2.89 -22.40
C VAL A 593 -11.80 -3.13 -23.82
N LEU A 594 -11.98 -2.04 -24.57
CA LEU A 594 -12.41 -2.09 -25.97
C LEU A 594 -11.32 -2.74 -26.84
N GLU A 595 -11.72 -3.37 -27.94
CA GLU A 595 -10.76 -3.88 -28.91
C GLU A 595 -10.09 -2.71 -29.63
N PRO A 596 -8.74 -2.61 -29.60
CA PRO A 596 -8.04 -1.53 -30.28
C PRO A 596 -8.11 -1.70 -31.79
N LYS A 597 -8.37 -0.60 -32.50
CA LYS A 597 -8.12 -0.51 -33.95
C LYS A 597 -6.62 -0.38 -34.17
N LYS A 598 -5.95 -1.51 -34.32
CA LYS A 598 -4.48 -1.57 -34.43
C LYS A 598 -4.00 -0.81 -35.65
N GLY A 599 -2.95 -0.02 -35.48
CA GLY A 599 -2.39 0.77 -36.56
C GLY A 599 -1.52 1.91 -36.06
N PHE A 600 -0.90 2.57 -37.03
CA PHE A 600 -0.24 3.84 -36.84
C PHE A 600 -1.22 4.95 -37.24
N TYR A 601 -1.32 5.98 -36.39
CA TYR A 601 -2.17 7.13 -36.58
C TYR A 601 -1.29 8.38 -36.72
N ASP A 602 -1.43 9.05 -37.85
CA ASP A 602 -0.69 10.24 -38.26
C ASP A 602 -1.46 11.56 -38.00
N LYS A 603 -2.74 11.45 -37.63
CA LYS A 603 -3.62 12.56 -37.26
C LYS A 603 -3.82 12.63 -35.76
N PHE A 604 -4.28 13.79 -35.29
CA PHE A 604 -4.46 14.01 -33.86
C PHE A 604 -5.54 13.11 -33.25
N ILE A 605 -5.19 12.51 -32.13
CA ILE A 605 -6.05 11.68 -31.29
C ILE A 605 -6.26 12.41 -29.97
N ILE A 606 -7.51 12.51 -29.54
CA ILE A 606 -7.83 13.03 -28.21
C ILE A 606 -8.01 11.87 -27.24
N LEU A 607 -7.34 11.96 -26.09
CA LEU A 607 -7.54 11.09 -24.96
C LEU A 607 -8.50 11.77 -23.98
N MET A 608 -9.65 11.15 -23.75
CA MET A 608 -10.64 11.60 -22.78
C MET A 608 -10.75 10.57 -21.66
N ASP A 609 -10.81 11.03 -20.41
CA ASP A 609 -10.81 10.18 -19.22
C ASP A 609 -11.83 10.65 -18.19
N PHE A 610 -12.45 9.70 -17.48
CA PHE A 610 -13.37 10.01 -16.39
C PHE A 610 -12.63 10.27 -15.08
N ASN A 611 -12.84 11.45 -14.49
CA ASN A 611 -12.24 11.81 -13.22
C ASN A 611 -12.68 10.87 -12.09
N SER A 612 -11.77 9.97 -11.66
CA SER A 612 -12.01 9.01 -10.58
C SER A 612 -13.31 8.21 -10.82
N LEU A 613 -13.37 7.45 -11.94
CA LEU A 613 -14.57 6.74 -12.39
C LEU A 613 -15.32 6.00 -11.27
N TYR A 614 -14.69 5.04 -10.58
CA TYR A 614 -15.38 4.23 -9.57
C TYR A 614 -15.88 5.04 -8.35
N PRO A 615 -15.08 5.92 -7.73
CA PRO A 615 -15.59 6.86 -6.72
C PRO A 615 -16.77 7.71 -7.19
N SER A 616 -16.77 8.15 -8.45
CA SER A 616 -17.83 8.97 -9.03
C SER A 616 -19.10 8.14 -9.30
N ILE A 617 -18.96 6.89 -9.76
CA ILE A 617 -20.09 5.94 -9.93
C ILE A 617 -20.77 5.65 -8.60
N ILE A 618 -20.00 5.45 -7.53
CA ILE A 618 -20.55 5.21 -6.19
C ILE A 618 -21.43 6.39 -5.75
N GLN A 619 -21.01 7.63 -6.06
CA GLN A 619 -21.78 8.84 -5.76
C GLN A 619 -22.99 9.05 -6.67
N GLU A 620 -22.82 8.87 -7.98
CA GLU A 620 -23.87 9.08 -9.00
C GLU A 620 -25.09 8.20 -8.74
N TYR A 621 -24.85 6.92 -8.42
CA TYR A 621 -25.90 5.92 -8.24
C TYR A 621 -26.16 5.57 -6.77
N ASN A 622 -25.64 6.38 -5.83
CA ASN A 622 -25.81 6.20 -4.39
C ASN A 622 -25.54 4.75 -3.90
N ILE A 623 -24.45 4.14 -4.37
CA ILE A 623 -24.13 2.72 -4.09
C ILE A 623 -23.57 2.60 -2.68
N CYS A 624 -24.27 1.93 -1.77
CA CYS A 624 -23.83 1.76 -0.39
C CYS A 624 -24.44 0.51 0.24
N PHE A 625 -23.79 0.02 1.29
CA PHE A 625 -24.34 -0.94 2.25
C PHE A 625 -25.76 -0.57 2.75
N THR A 626 -26.03 0.73 2.90
CA THR A 626 -27.27 1.24 3.52
C THR A 626 -28.37 1.56 2.51
N THR A 627 -28.06 1.55 1.21
CA THR A 627 -29.00 1.95 0.15
C THR A 627 -29.47 0.77 -0.67
N ILE A 628 -28.66 -0.30 -0.74
CA ILE A 628 -29.00 -1.54 -1.41
C ILE A 628 -29.34 -2.60 -0.35
N PRO A 629 -30.57 -3.14 -0.31
CA PRO A 629 -31.00 -4.10 0.70
C PRO A 629 -30.11 -5.35 0.75
N VAL A 630 -29.80 -5.80 1.96
CA VAL A 630 -28.92 -6.97 2.21
C VAL A 630 -29.40 -8.23 1.50
N ARG A 631 -30.72 -8.44 1.41
CA ARG A 631 -31.31 -9.59 0.68
C ARG A 631 -30.94 -9.59 -0.81
N MET A 632 -30.94 -8.43 -1.44
CA MET A 632 -30.55 -8.29 -2.85
C MET A 632 -29.07 -8.56 -3.05
N LEU A 633 -28.23 -8.20 -2.07
CA LEU A 633 -26.79 -8.47 -2.12
C LEU A 633 -26.47 -9.98 -2.04
N GLN A 634 -27.36 -10.78 -1.47
CA GLN A 634 -27.13 -12.23 -1.27
C GLN A 634 -27.73 -13.09 -2.38
N ASP A 635 -28.94 -12.77 -2.84
CA ASP A 635 -29.75 -13.68 -3.68
C ASP A 635 -29.94 -13.21 -5.13
N SER A 636 -29.53 -11.99 -5.49
CA SER A 636 -29.82 -11.41 -6.81
C SER A 636 -28.65 -11.47 -7.78
N ASP A 637 -28.95 -11.80 -9.03
CA ASP A 637 -28.02 -11.63 -10.14
C ASP A 637 -27.69 -10.14 -10.33
N ILE A 638 -26.49 -9.86 -10.86
CA ILE A 638 -25.99 -8.49 -11.09
C ILE A 638 -26.95 -7.68 -11.98
N THR A 639 -27.62 -8.33 -12.93
CA THR A 639 -28.62 -7.70 -13.81
C THR A 639 -29.79 -7.13 -13.00
N THR A 640 -30.32 -7.89 -12.04
CA THR A 640 -31.38 -7.46 -11.14
C THR A 640 -30.92 -6.31 -10.25
N LEU A 641 -29.67 -6.35 -9.76
CA LEU A 641 -29.08 -5.25 -8.97
C LEU A 641 -28.91 -3.96 -9.79
N CYS A 642 -28.62 -4.07 -11.08
CA CYS A 642 -28.50 -2.93 -11.98
C CYS A 642 -29.85 -2.26 -12.28
N GLU A 643 -30.95 -3.00 -12.17
CA GLU A 643 -32.33 -2.50 -12.33
C GLU A 643 -32.86 -1.86 -11.04
N TYR A 644 -32.42 -2.32 -9.87
CA TYR A 644 -32.84 -1.84 -8.55
C TYR A 644 -32.07 -0.60 -8.04
N LEU A 645 -31.46 0.21 -8.91
CA LEU A 645 -30.72 1.38 -8.42
C LEU A 645 -31.61 2.29 -7.55
N PRO A 646 -31.14 2.73 -6.36
CA PRO A 646 -31.95 3.54 -5.46
C PRO A 646 -32.49 4.78 -6.19
N GLU A 647 -33.80 5.05 -6.05
CA GLU A 647 -34.39 6.26 -6.62
C GLU A 647 -33.74 7.52 -6.02
N HIS A 648 -33.70 8.61 -6.80
CA HIS A 648 -33.05 9.88 -6.40
C HIS A 648 -33.61 10.53 -5.12
N GLN A 649 -34.67 10.01 -4.54
CA GLN A 649 -35.30 10.49 -3.30
C GLN A 649 -34.76 9.81 -2.03
N VAL A 650 -33.92 8.78 -2.15
CA VAL A 650 -33.27 8.13 -1.00
C VAL A 650 -32.10 8.98 -0.50
N ASP A 651 -31.99 9.12 0.82
CA ASP A 651 -30.85 9.80 1.46
C ASP A 651 -29.50 9.20 1.01
N THR A 652 -28.49 10.06 0.90
CA THR A 652 -27.15 9.64 0.51
C THR A 652 -26.57 8.65 1.52
N GLY A 653 -26.17 7.48 1.03
CA GLY A 653 -25.55 6.43 1.83
C GLY A 653 -24.22 6.87 2.47
N ILE A 654 -23.74 6.07 3.42
CA ILE A 654 -22.51 6.37 4.17
C ILE A 654 -21.29 6.38 3.24
N LEU A 655 -21.13 5.35 2.42
CA LEU A 655 -20.00 5.21 1.51
C LEU A 655 -19.94 6.35 0.48
N PRO A 656 -21.03 6.70 -0.25
CA PRO A 656 -21.06 7.87 -1.12
C PRO A 656 -20.77 9.18 -0.39
N SER A 657 -21.28 9.35 0.84
CA SER A 657 -21.02 10.55 1.66
C SER A 657 -19.54 10.72 1.99
N GLU A 658 -18.87 9.64 2.42
CA GLU A 658 -17.44 9.70 2.77
C GLU A 658 -16.57 9.92 1.54
N ILE A 659 -16.88 9.29 0.42
CA ILE A 659 -16.17 9.54 -0.84
C ILE A 659 -16.37 10.99 -1.29
N LYS A 660 -17.59 11.52 -1.18
CA LYS A 660 -17.88 12.92 -1.51
C LYS A 660 -17.02 13.88 -0.69
N LYS A 661 -16.92 13.67 0.63
CA LYS A 661 -16.02 14.45 1.50
C LYS A 661 -14.58 14.43 0.99
N LEU A 662 -14.03 13.25 0.67
CA LEU A 662 -12.66 13.13 0.16
C LEU A 662 -12.45 13.89 -1.16
N VAL A 663 -13.40 13.80 -2.10
CA VAL A 663 -13.34 14.46 -3.40
C VAL A 663 -13.48 15.98 -3.26
N GLU A 664 -14.41 16.44 -2.42
CA GLU A 664 -14.62 17.88 -2.15
C GLU A 664 -13.42 18.49 -1.43
N SER A 665 -12.89 17.85 -0.39
CA SER A 665 -11.64 18.28 0.26
C SER A 665 -10.48 18.34 -0.74
N ARG A 666 -10.37 17.37 -1.66
CA ARG A 666 -9.33 17.38 -2.69
C ARG A 666 -9.50 18.55 -3.65
N ARG A 667 -10.74 18.88 -4.02
CA ARG A 667 -11.06 20.03 -4.87
C ARG A 667 -10.68 21.35 -4.19
N GLN A 668 -10.96 21.48 -2.90
CA GLN A 668 -10.58 22.65 -2.10
C GLN A 668 -9.05 22.81 -2.03
N VAL A 669 -8.31 21.73 -1.70
CA VAL A 669 -6.84 21.76 -1.67
C VAL A 669 -6.26 22.13 -3.04
N LYS A 670 -6.80 21.57 -4.14
CA LYS A 670 -6.39 21.97 -5.49
C LYS A 670 -6.71 23.44 -5.82
N ALA A 671 -7.78 24.01 -5.25
CA ALA A 671 -8.08 25.42 -5.41
C ALA A 671 -7.08 26.30 -4.63
N LEU A 672 -6.67 25.88 -3.43
CA LEU A 672 -5.62 26.55 -2.66
C LEU A 672 -4.28 26.54 -3.40
N MET A 673 -3.93 25.43 -4.07
CA MET A 673 -2.71 25.34 -4.89
C MET A 673 -2.69 26.30 -6.08
N LYS A 674 -3.86 26.81 -6.53
CA LYS A 674 -3.97 27.77 -7.64
C LYS A 674 -3.84 29.23 -7.20
N GLN A 675 -3.78 29.51 -5.90
CA GLN A 675 -3.66 30.88 -5.41
C GLN A 675 -2.31 31.50 -5.80
N PRO A 676 -2.29 32.77 -6.25
CA PRO A 676 -1.04 33.47 -6.53
C PRO A 676 -0.31 33.75 -5.20
N ASN A 677 1.03 33.68 -5.21
CA ASN A 677 1.94 33.94 -4.08
C ASN A 677 2.08 32.82 -3.01
N LEU A 678 1.91 31.55 -3.40
CA LEU A 678 2.12 30.43 -2.48
C LEU A 678 3.61 30.15 -2.23
N SER A 679 4.00 29.88 -0.98
CA SER A 679 5.37 29.45 -0.66
C SER A 679 5.64 28.04 -1.21
N SER A 680 6.90 27.75 -1.56
CA SER A 680 7.29 26.42 -2.08
C SER A 680 6.96 25.30 -1.09
N ASP A 681 7.13 25.55 0.21
CA ASP A 681 6.86 24.56 1.26
C ASP A 681 5.36 24.27 1.38
N LEU A 682 4.53 25.31 1.31
CA LEU A 682 3.07 25.17 1.39
C LEU A 682 2.52 24.48 0.14
N LEU A 683 3.07 24.78 -1.04
CA LEU A 683 2.71 24.09 -2.28
C LEU A 683 3.03 22.59 -2.19
N MET A 684 4.18 22.23 -1.62
CA MET A 684 4.55 20.83 -1.38
C MET A 684 3.58 20.15 -0.41
N GLN A 685 3.22 20.82 0.69
CA GLN A 685 2.25 20.28 1.66
C GLN A 685 0.87 20.04 1.03
N TYR A 686 0.36 20.99 0.24
CA TYR A 686 -0.91 20.83 -0.46
C TYR A 686 -0.86 19.74 -1.53
N ASP A 687 0.26 19.60 -2.25
CA ASP A 687 0.43 18.50 -3.20
C ASP A 687 0.43 17.12 -2.50
N ILE A 688 1.09 17.01 -1.34
CA ILE A 688 1.07 15.78 -0.53
C ILE A 688 -0.36 15.49 -0.04
N ARG A 689 -1.09 16.52 0.43
CA ARG A 689 -2.47 16.38 0.91
C ARG A 689 -3.42 15.95 -0.21
N GLN A 690 -3.34 16.54 -1.41
CA GLN A 690 -4.19 16.12 -2.53
C GLN A 690 -3.86 14.70 -3.02
N LYS A 691 -2.59 14.28 -2.95
CA LYS A 691 -2.17 12.89 -3.22
C LYS A 691 -2.78 11.92 -2.23
N ALA A 692 -2.71 12.21 -0.93
CA ALA A 692 -3.30 11.38 0.12
C ALA A 692 -4.82 11.18 -0.08
N LEU A 693 -5.54 12.27 -0.38
CA LEU A 693 -6.98 12.23 -0.65
C LEU A 693 -7.30 11.41 -1.92
N LYS A 694 -6.52 11.58 -3.01
CA LYS A 694 -6.68 10.80 -4.25
C LYS A 694 -6.50 9.30 -3.98
N LEU A 695 -5.40 8.93 -3.32
CA LEU A 695 -5.05 7.53 -3.05
C LEU A 695 -6.11 6.85 -2.18
N THR A 696 -6.58 7.54 -1.14
CA THR A 696 -7.62 7.03 -0.25
C THR A 696 -8.92 6.79 -1.03
N ALA A 697 -9.40 7.79 -1.78
CA ALA A 697 -10.65 7.68 -2.54
C ALA A 697 -10.61 6.56 -3.59
N ASN A 698 -9.52 6.46 -4.37
CA ASN A 698 -9.37 5.41 -5.39
C ASN A 698 -9.32 4.00 -4.78
N SER A 699 -8.74 3.86 -3.59
CA SER A 699 -8.64 2.57 -2.92
C SER A 699 -9.95 2.07 -2.29
N MET A 700 -10.96 2.93 -2.11
CA MET A 700 -12.24 2.57 -1.46
C MET A 700 -12.98 1.44 -2.18
N TYR A 701 -13.04 1.50 -3.51
CA TYR A 701 -13.65 0.44 -4.32
C TYR A 701 -12.92 -0.90 -4.14
N GLY A 702 -11.59 -0.88 -4.14
CA GLY A 702 -10.77 -2.10 -3.99
C GLY A 702 -11.07 -2.85 -2.69
N CYS A 703 -11.44 -2.13 -1.62
CA CYS A 703 -11.81 -2.72 -0.34
C CYS A 703 -13.15 -3.45 -0.34
N LEU A 704 -14.09 -3.07 -1.22
CA LEU A 704 -15.37 -3.78 -1.39
C LEU A 704 -15.15 -5.13 -2.07
N GLY A 705 -14.21 -5.18 -3.02
CA GLY A 705 -13.89 -6.40 -3.79
C GLY A 705 -12.88 -7.33 -3.13
N PHE A 706 -12.25 -6.93 -2.02
CA PHE A 706 -11.19 -7.71 -1.36
C PHE A 706 -11.77 -8.70 -0.34
N PRO A 707 -11.64 -10.03 -0.52
CA PRO A 707 -12.29 -11.03 0.33
C PRO A 707 -11.91 -11.00 1.81
N ASN A 708 -10.70 -10.53 2.15
CA ASN A 708 -10.24 -10.42 3.54
C ASN A 708 -10.50 -9.03 4.13
N SER A 709 -11.19 -8.15 3.41
CA SER A 709 -11.63 -6.85 3.93
C SER A 709 -12.72 -7.07 4.96
N ARG A 710 -12.67 -6.32 6.07
CA ARG A 710 -13.75 -6.32 7.07
C ARG A 710 -15.08 -5.83 6.50
N PHE A 711 -15.03 -4.95 5.49
CA PHE A 711 -16.18 -4.43 4.75
C PHE A 711 -16.28 -5.07 3.35
N PHE A 712 -15.97 -6.37 3.24
CA PHE A 712 -16.10 -7.09 1.98
C PHE A 712 -17.55 -7.13 1.50
N ALA A 713 -17.78 -6.66 0.27
CA ALA A 713 -19.07 -6.65 -0.40
C ALA A 713 -18.88 -6.80 -1.91
N GLN A 714 -18.60 -8.03 -2.33
CA GLN A 714 -18.45 -8.38 -3.75
C GLN A 714 -19.62 -7.91 -4.64
N PRO A 715 -20.90 -8.02 -4.24
CA PRO A 715 -22.01 -7.56 -5.08
C PRO A 715 -21.98 -6.05 -5.34
N LEU A 716 -21.58 -5.24 -4.34
CA LEU A 716 -21.40 -3.80 -4.51
C LEU A 716 -20.25 -3.50 -5.47
N ALA A 717 -19.11 -4.20 -5.33
CA ALA A 717 -17.98 -4.04 -6.24
C ALA A 717 -18.36 -4.42 -7.69
N ALA A 718 -19.09 -5.52 -7.87
CA ALA A 718 -19.56 -5.97 -9.18
C ALA A 718 -20.57 -5.00 -9.81
N LEU A 719 -21.43 -4.36 -9.01
CA LEU A 719 -22.36 -3.33 -9.47
C LEU A 719 -21.62 -2.08 -9.96
N VAL A 720 -20.60 -1.63 -9.21
CA VAL A 720 -19.76 -0.48 -9.61
C VAL A 720 -19.09 -0.76 -10.96
N THR A 721 -18.48 -1.94 -11.14
CA THR A 721 -17.85 -2.27 -12.43
C THR A 721 -18.88 -2.42 -13.53
N ALA A 722 -20.06 -2.99 -13.27
CA ALA A 722 -21.13 -3.12 -14.25
C ALA A 722 -21.55 -1.75 -14.80
N LYS A 723 -21.79 -0.78 -13.92
CA LYS A 723 -22.10 0.60 -14.32
C LYS A 723 -20.94 1.27 -15.03
N GLY A 724 -19.69 1.00 -14.64
CA GLY A 724 -18.51 1.49 -15.37
C GLY A 724 -18.46 1.00 -16.81
N ARG A 725 -18.72 -0.29 -17.05
CA ARG A 725 -18.78 -0.85 -18.41
C ARG A 725 -19.93 -0.25 -19.23
N GLU A 726 -21.10 -0.07 -18.61
CA GLU A 726 -22.27 0.57 -19.24
C GLU A 726 -21.95 2.00 -19.66
N ILE A 727 -21.37 2.80 -18.76
CA ILE A 727 -20.96 4.18 -19.02
C ILE A 727 -19.96 4.26 -20.16
N LEU A 728 -18.94 3.40 -20.19
CA LEU A 728 -17.94 3.38 -21.26
C LEU A 728 -18.57 3.06 -22.63
N LEU A 729 -19.50 2.10 -22.68
CA LEU A 729 -20.23 1.73 -23.91
C LEU A 729 -21.19 2.83 -24.38
N ASN A 730 -21.89 3.47 -23.44
CA ASN A 730 -22.78 4.60 -23.75
C ASN A 730 -21.98 5.78 -24.28
N THR A 731 -20.83 6.08 -23.67
CA THR A 731 -19.93 7.17 -24.10
C THR A 731 -19.33 6.87 -25.47
N LYS A 732 -18.90 5.63 -25.72
CA LYS A 732 -18.47 5.19 -27.06
C LYS A 732 -19.57 5.44 -28.09
N SER A 733 -20.79 5.01 -27.81
CA SER A 733 -21.93 5.16 -28.73
C SER A 733 -22.28 6.63 -28.97
N LEU A 734 -22.19 7.48 -27.94
CA LEU A 734 -22.35 8.93 -28.05
C LEU A 734 -21.32 9.55 -29.00
N VAL A 735 -20.04 9.18 -28.85
CA VAL A 735 -18.95 9.66 -29.72
C VAL A 735 -19.15 9.20 -31.16
N GLU A 736 -19.53 7.94 -31.37
CA GLU A 736 -19.82 7.40 -32.70
C GLU A 736 -21.04 8.09 -33.35
N ASN A 737 -22.07 8.43 -32.57
CA ASN A 737 -23.23 9.19 -33.04
C ASN A 737 -22.89 10.65 -33.40
N LEU A 738 -21.83 11.22 -32.82
CA LEU A 738 -21.29 12.52 -33.21
C LEU A 738 -20.38 12.44 -34.45
N ASN A 739 -20.32 11.28 -35.12
CA ASN A 739 -19.48 10.97 -36.28
C ASN A 739 -17.97 11.02 -36.01
N TYR A 740 -17.55 10.77 -34.76
CA TYR A 740 -16.15 10.60 -34.42
C TYR A 740 -15.81 9.13 -34.19
N GLU A 741 -14.58 8.76 -34.54
CA GLU A 741 -14.13 7.38 -34.48
C GLU A 741 -13.44 7.08 -33.15
N VAL A 742 -14.02 6.18 -32.35
CA VAL A 742 -13.33 5.62 -31.17
C VAL A 742 -12.37 4.52 -31.64
N ILE A 743 -11.08 4.70 -31.38
CA ILE A 743 -10.01 3.78 -31.81
C ILE A 743 -9.58 2.83 -30.69
N TYR A 744 -9.74 3.23 -29.43
CA TYR A 744 -9.45 2.43 -28.25
C TYR A 744 -10.20 2.97 -27.03
N GLY A 745 -10.31 2.16 -25.98
CA GLY A 745 -10.78 2.60 -24.67
C GLY A 745 -10.44 1.55 -23.61
N ASP A 746 -10.09 2.02 -22.42
CA ASP A 746 -9.65 1.21 -21.30
C ASP A 746 -10.32 1.71 -20.02
N THR A 747 -11.28 0.94 -19.52
CA THR A 747 -12.00 1.13 -18.25
C THR A 747 -12.73 2.48 -18.12
N ASP A 748 -12.00 3.56 -17.94
CA ASP A 748 -12.41 4.95 -17.75
C ASP A 748 -11.98 5.90 -18.87
N SER A 749 -11.11 5.44 -19.77
CA SER A 749 -10.55 6.26 -20.85
C SER A 749 -11.05 5.87 -22.24
N LEU A 750 -11.13 6.87 -23.13
CA LEU A 750 -11.48 6.73 -24.54
C LEU A 750 -10.46 7.50 -25.40
N MET A 751 -10.02 6.85 -26.48
CA MET A 751 -9.15 7.44 -27.49
C MET A 751 -9.95 7.63 -28.77
N ILE A 752 -10.01 8.87 -29.24
CA ILE A 752 -10.89 9.29 -30.31
C ILE A 752 -10.05 9.92 -31.42
N SER A 753 -10.18 9.40 -32.64
CA SER A 753 -9.56 9.99 -33.83
C SER A 753 -10.42 11.15 -34.32
N CYS A 754 -9.87 12.37 -34.22
CA CYS A 754 -10.57 13.58 -34.65
C CYS A 754 -10.42 13.85 -36.15
N ASN A 755 -9.55 13.11 -36.85
CA ASN A 755 -9.23 13.29 -38.27
C ASN A 755 -8.77 14.71 -38.66
N VAL A 756 -8.24 15.48 -37.70
CA VAL A 756 -7.74 16.85 -37.90
C VAL A 756 -6.30 16.97 -37.40
N ASN A 757 -5.57 17.92 -37.96
CA ASN A 757 -4.17 18.20 -37.61
C ASN A 757 -4.01 19.57 -36.91
N ASP A 758 -5.12 20.24 -36.59
CA ASP A 758 -5.13 21.52 -35.90
C ASP A 758 -5.47 21.32 -34.41
N TYR A 759 -4.58 21.80 -33.54
CA TYR A 759 -4.68 21.57 -32.09
C TYR A 759 -5.89 22.28 -31.49
N ASP A 760 -6.12 23.53 -31.89
CA ASP A 760 -7.24 24.32 -31.35
C ASP A 760 -8.59 23.73 -31.78
N SER A 761 -8.67 23.15 -32.99
CA SER A 761 -9.84 22.41 -33.46
C SER A 761 -10.08 21.11 -32.68
N VAL A 762 -9.03 20.36 -32.34
CA VAL A 762 -9.15 19.16 -31.48
C VAL A 762 -9.70 19.52 -30.11
N PHE A 763 -9.23 20.60 -29.50
CA PHE A 763 -9.75 21.04 -28.20
C PHE A 763 -11.21 21.48 -28.28
N LYS A 764 -11.66 22.08 -29.39
CA LYS A 764 -13.09 22.39 -29.59
C LYS A 764 -13.93 21.12 -29.66
N ILE A 765 -13.48 20.11 -30.41
CA ILE A 765 -14.13 18.80 -30.51
C ILE A 765 -14.20 18.11 -29.14
N GLY A 766 -13.08 18.10 -28.40
CA GLY A 766 -13.01 17.54 -27.06
C GLY A 766 -13.99 18.21 -26.09
N ASN A 767 -14.07 19.55 -26.13
CA ASN A 767 -15.02 20.29 -25.30
C ASN A 767 -16.48 20.03 -25.70
N GLN A 768 -16.76 19.81 -26.98
CA GLN A 768 -18.09 19.41 -27.45
C GLN A 768 -18.48 18.03 -26.89
N ILE A 769 -17.61 17.03 -27.05
CA ILE A 769 -17.85 15.67 -26.54
C ILE A 769 -17.99 15.70 -25.01
N LYS A 770 -17.12 16.44 -24.33
CA LYS A 770 -17.18 16.66 -22.88
C LYS A 770 -18.52 17.25 -22.47
N SER A 771 -18.99 18.28 -23.16
CA SER A 771 -20.27 18.92 -22.84
C SER A 771 -21.45 17.98 -23.04
N GLU A 772 -21.50 17.23 -24.14
CA GLU A 772 -22.59 16.28 -24.40
C GLU A 772 -22.58 15.10 -23.42
N CYS A 773 -21.39 14.57 -23.08
CA CYS A 773 -21.27 13.48 -22.12
C CYS A 773 -21.65 13.92 -20.70
N ASN A 774 -21.14 15.07 -20.24
CA ASN A 774 -21.36 15.54 -18.87
C ASN A 774 -22.80 16.03 -18.62
N LYS A 775 -23.61 16.24 -19.68
CA LYS A 775 -25.06 16.48 -19.52
C LYS A 775 -25.83 15.24 -19.06
N LEU A 776 -25.27 14.04 -19.26
CA LEU A 776 -25.93 12.77 -18.94
C LEU A 776 -25.82 12.41 -17.44
N TYR A 777 -24.87 13.01 -16.72
CA TYR A 777 -24.54 12.64 -15.35
C TYR A 777 -24.48 13.87 -14.44
N LYS A 778 -24.62 13.67 -13.11
CA LYS A 778 -24.61 14.76 -12.12
C LYS A 778 -23.25 14.96 -11.47
N GLN A 779 -22.55 13.87 -11.16
CA GLN A 779 -21.29 13.81 -10.43
C GLN A 779 -20.14 13.29 -11.30
N LEU A 780 -20.45 12.47 -12.31
CA LEU A 780 -19.45 11.93 -13.21
C LEU A 780 -19.05 12.96 -14.27
N GLU A 781 -17.76 13.28 -14.33
CA GLU A 781 -17.20 14.24 -15.29
C GLU A 781 -16.14 13.57 -16.17
N LEU A 782 -16.39 13.59 -17.48
CA LEU A 782 -15.39 13.32 -18.51
C LEU A 782 -14.53 14.57 -18.71
N ASP A 783 -13.22 14.40 -18.81
CA ASP A 783 -12.29 15.49 -19.13
C ASP A 783 -11.32 15.10 -20.24
N ILE A 784 -10.64 16.10 -20.80
CA ILE A 784 -9.57 15.92 -21.77
C ILE A 784 -8.29 15.67 -20.95
N ASP A 785 -7.75 14.46 -21.05
CA ASP A 785 -6.50 14.10 -20.36
C ASP A 785 -5.28 14.51 -21.19
N GLY A 786 -5.38 14.34 -22.52
CA GLY A 786 -4.28 14.71 -23.42
C GLY A 786 -4.66 14.68 -24.91
N VAL A 787 -3.74 15.17 -25.73
CA VAL A 787 -3.82 15.07 -27.19
C VAL A 787 -2.54 14.42 -27.69
N TYR A 788 -2.70 13.39 -28.52
CA TYR A 788 -1.61 12.70 -29.17
C TYR A 788 -1.50 13.15 -30.62
N LYS A 789 -0.29 13.57 -31.02
CA LYS A 789 0.03 13.91 -32.40
C LYS A 789 0.16 12.68 -33.28
N TYR A 790 0.97 11.73 -32.82
CA TYR A 790 1.18 10.42 -33.44
C TYR A 790 0.89 9.33 -32.43
N MET A 791 0.32 8.23 -32.89
CA MET A 791 0.06 7.07 -32.03
C MET A 791 0.30 5.76 -32.77
N LEU A 792 1.08 4.89 -32.16
CA LEU A 792 1.24 3.49 -32.54
C LEU A 792 0.45 2.62 -31.56
N LEU A 793 -0.70 2.12 -32.01
CA LEU A 793 -1.59 1.28 -31.21
C LEU A 793 -1.42 -0.19 -31.62
N LEU A 794 -0.86 -1.00 -30.72
CA LEU A 794 -0.46 -2.39 -31.01
C LEU A 794 -1.49 -3.41 -30.51
N LYS A 795 -1.79 -3.38 -29.22
CA LYS A 795 -2.69 -4.31 -28.53
C LYS A 795 -3.36 -3.61 -27.35
N LYS A 796 -4.29 -4.29 -26.68
CA LYS A 796 -4.88 -3.81 -25.42
C LYS A 796 -3.77 -3.47 -24.44
N LYS A 797 -3.85 -2.28 -23.86
CA LYS A 797 -2.87 -1.71 -22.91
C LYS A 797 -1.44 -1.63 -23.46
N LYS A 798 -1.23 -1.71 -24.78
CA LYS A 798 0.10 -1.63 -25.42
C LYS A 798 0.08 -0.60 -26.55
N TYR A 799 0.60 0.59 -26.26
CA TYR A 799 0.69 1.68 -27.23
C TYR A 799 1.88 2.60 -26.96
N ALA A 800 2.33 3.31 -27.99
CA ALA A 800 3.30 4.38 -27.89
C ALA A 800 2.74 5.61 -28.61
N ALA A 801 2.86 6.79 -28.02
CA ALA A 801 2.28 8.01 -28.56
C ALA A 801 3.18 9.23 -28.33
N LEU A 802 3.02 10.24 -29.18
CA LEU A 802 3.63 11.55 -28.99
C LEU A 802 2.58 12.52 -28.44
N SER A 803 2.63 12.80 -27.15
CA SER A 803 1.74 13.71 -26.44
C SER A 803 2.12 15.16 -26.72
N ILE A 804 1.13 16.02 -26.94
CA ILE A 804 1.34 17.44 -27.24
C ILE A 804 0.60 18.34 -26.26
N SER A 805 1.29 19.37 -25.76
CA SER A 805 0.72 20.38 -24.86
C SER A 805 1.13 21.79 -25.30
N LYS A 806 0.19 22.73 -25.24
CA LYS A 806 0.39 24.14 -25.60
C LYS A 806 0.71 24.96 -24.36
N LEU A 807 1.91 25.52 -24.29
CA LEU A 807 2.32 26.46 -23.24
C LEU A 807 1.58 27.79 -23.37
N SER A 808 1.53 28.56 -22.29
CA SER A 808 0.93 29.91 -22.24
C SER A 808 1.58 30.93 -23.19
N ASN A 809 2.79 30.65 -23.68
CA ASN A 809 3.49 31.45 -24.71
C ASN A 809 3.18 30.99 -26.15
N GLY A 810 2.28 30.03 -26.35
CA GLY A 810 1.92 29.48 -27.66
C GLY A 810 2.87 28.41 -28.20
N LYS A 811 3.97 28.09 -27.51
CA LYS A 811 4.90 27.04 -27.91
C LYS A 811 4.33 25.65 -27.59
N MET A 812 4.43 24.73 -28.55
CA MET A 812 4.06 23.33 -28.37
C MET A 812 5.21 22.56 -27.73
N ILE A 813 4.93 21.78 -26.68
CA ILE A 813 5.84 20.79 -26.12
C ILE A 813 5.34 19.41 -26.53
N CYS A 814 6.24 18.61 -27.09
CA CYS A 814 5.99 17.21 -27.41
C CYS A 814 6.69 16.31 -26.37
N SER A 815 6.00 15.31 -25.85
CA SER A 815 6.56 14.30 -24.95
C SER A 815 6.16 12.90 -25.39
N GLN A 816 7.12 11.99 -25.49
CA GLN A 816 6.86 10.62 -25.86
C GLN A 816 6.31 9.82 -24.66
N GLU A 817 5.18 9.17 -24.85
CA GLU A 817 4.53 8.31 -23.86
C GLU A 817 4.50 6.86 -24.37
N ILE A 818 5.04 5.92 -23.60
CA ILE A 818 5.04 4.49 -23.93
C ILE A 818 4.32 3.75 -22.80
N LYS A 819 3.20 3.08 -23.10
CA LYS A 819 2.42 2.32 -22.12
C LYS A 819 2.33 0.84 -22.50
N GLY A 820 2.76 -0.03 -21.59
CA GLY A 820 2.64 -1.49 -21.65
C GLY A 820 3.36 -2.22 -22.79
N VAL A 821 4.07 -1.50 -23.66
CA VAL A 821 4.99 -2.08 -24.64
C VAL A 821 6.13 -2.79 -23.92
N ASP A 822 6.67 -3.86 -24.51
CA ASP A 822 7.65 -4.73 -23.83
C ASP A 822 8.92 -3.97 -23.41
N VAL A 823 9.23 -2.88 -24.11
CA VAL A 823 10.30 -1.90 -23.86
C VAL A 823 10.26 -1.23 -22.47
N VAL A 824 9.09 -1.14 -21.83
CA VAL A 824 8.95 -0.54 -20.49
C VAL A 824 8.87 -1.59 -19.38
N ARG A 825 8.95 -2.87 -19.72
CA ARG A 825 8.84 -3.95 -18.74
C ARG A 825 10.22 -4.35 -18.21
N ARG A 826 10.30 -4.53 -16.88
CA ARG A 826 11.53 -4.97 -16.19
C ARG A 826 12.01 -6.38 -16.55
N ASP A 827 11.13 -7.17 -17.15
CA ASP A 827 11.35 -8.58 -17.45
C ASP A 827 11.95 -8.84 -18.84
N TRP A 828 12.40 -7.77 -19.50
CA TRP A 828 13.19 -7.76 -20.72
C TRP A 828 14.58 -7.20 -20.45
N SER A 829 15.55 -7.57 -21.30
CA SER A 829 16.91 -7.03 -21.17
C SER A 829 16.92 -5.53 -21.48
N GLN A 830 17.85 -4.81 -20.87
CA GLN A 830 18.01 -3.38 -21.13
C GLN A 830 18.42 -3.12 -22.58
N LEU A 831 19.23 -4.01 -23.19
CA LEU A 831 19.57 -3.96 -24.61
C LEU A 831 18.32 -4.00 -25.52
N ALA A 832 17.41 -4.95 -25.27
CA ALA A 832 16.17 -5.06 -26.05
C ALA A 832 15.27 -3.82 -25.83
N SER A 833 15.25 -3.30 -24.61
CA SER A 833 14.50 -2.10 -24.26
C SER A 833 15.07 -0.86 -24.98
N GLU A 834 16.38 -0.67 -25.00
CA GLU A 834 17.04 0.45 -25.68
C GLU A 834 16.87 0.38 -27.20
N ALA A 835 17.07 -0.79 -27.80
CA ALA A 835 16.81 -1.02 -29.22
C ALA A 835 15.34 -0.70 -29.58
N GLY A 836 14.39 -1.15 -28.75
CA GLY A 836 12.98 -0.85 -28.96
C GLY A 836 12.63 0.63 -28.79
N LYS A 837 13.25 1.34 -27.83
CA LYS A 837 13.09 2.81 -27.69
C LYS A 837 13.59 3.54 -28.93
N PHE A 838 14.72 3.11 -29.50
CA PHE A 838 15.26 3.68 -30.74
C PHE A 838 14.30 3.46 -31.92
N VAL A 839 13.73 2.26 -32.08
CA VAL A 839 12.74 2.01 -33.13
C VAL A 839 11.50 2.90 -32.94
N ILE A 840 11.00 3.01 -31.71
CA ILE A 840 9.83 3.85 -31.43
C ILE A 840 10.14 5.34 -31.68
N SER A 841 11.34 5.83 -31.36
CA SER A 841 11.71 7.21 -31.67
C SER A 841 11.77 7.45 -33.18
N GLN A 842 12.32 6.52 -33.97
CA GLN A 842 12.28 6.64 -35.44
C GLN A 842 10.84 6.66 -36.01
N ILE A 843 9.89 6.01 -35.35
CA ILE A 843 8.47 6.00 -35.76
C ILE A 843 7.72 7.28 -35.34
N LEU A 844 7.99 7.80 -34.14
CA LEU A 844 7.20 8.87 -33.51
C LEU A 844 7.86 10.25 -33.51
N ASP A 845 9.14 10.37 -33.85
CA ASP A 845 9.87 11.64 -33.76
C ASP A 845 9.49 12.61 -34.88
N GLU A 846 9.21 13.85 -34.50
CA GLU A 846 8.77 14.94 -35.37
C GLU A 846 9.91 15.48 -36.24
N GLN A 847 11.14 15.54 -35.71
CA GLN A 847 12.32 15.95 -36.48
C GLN A 847 12.64 14.94 -37.58
N SER A 848 12.32 13.67 -37.36
CA SER A 848 12.48 12.61 -38.36
C SER A 848 11.51 12.72 -39.55
N TYR A 849 10.36 13.40 -39.38
CA TYR A 849 9.34 13.53 -40.42
C TYR A 849 9.59 14.71 -41.36
N THR A 850 10.35 15.72 -40.92
CA THR A 850 10.72 16.88 -41.75
C THR A 850 12.05 16.70 -42.48
N ASP A 851 12.98 15.94 -41.90
CA ASP A 851 14.36 15.85 -42.39
C ASP A 851 14.69 14.52 -43.11
N TYR A 852 13.87 13.47 -42.94
CA TYR A 852 14.15 12.13 -43.46
C TYR A 852 12.92 11.51 -44.15
N SER A 853 13.15 10.83 -45.27
CA SER A 853 12.10 10.06 -45.95
C SER A 853 11.69 8.83 -45.13
N LEU A 854 10.57 8.19 -45.47
CA LEU A 854 10.18 6.91 -44.85
C LEU A 854 11.27 5.83 -45.06
N ASP A 855 11.94 5.86 -46.21
CA ASP A 855 13.01 4.92 -46.56
C ASP A 855 14.27 5.17 -45.71
N ASP A 856 14.63 6.43 -45.46
CA ASP A 856 15.78 6.77 -44.62
C ASP A 856 15.60 6.29 -43.17
N ARG A 857 14.38 6.39 -42.64
CA ARG A 857 14.06 5.91 -41.28
C ARG A 857 14.14 4.39 -41.18
N LEU A 858 13.65 3.68 -42.19
CA LEU A 858 13.78 2.23 -42.27
C LEU A 858 15.26 1.82 -42.37
N GLN A 859 16.05 2.54 -43.15
CA GLN A 859 17.49 2.32 -43.27
C GLN A 859 18.20 2.55 -41.93
N ASN A 860 17.89 3.63 -41.21
CA ASN A 860 18.45 3.91 -39.88
C ASN A 860 18.15 2.78 -38.88
N ILE A 861 16.91 2.26 -38.89
CA ILE A 861 16.53 1.11 -38.05
C ILE A 861 17.36 -0.12 -38.44
N HIS A 862 17.48 -0.42 -39.73
CA HIS A 862 18.24 -1.58 -40.22
C HIS A 862 19.73 -1.50 -39.86
N GLU A 863 20.34 -0.33 -40.03
CA GLU A 863 21.74 -0.08 -39.68
C GLU A 863 21.96 -0.20 -38.18
N HIS A 864 21.05 0.33 -37.36
CA HIS A 864 21.13 0.20 -35.91
C HIS A 864 21.03 -1.26 -35.46
N MET A 865 20.10 -2.04 -36.02
CA MET A 865 19.96 -3.47 -35.70
C MET A 865 21.19 -4.28 -36.13
N LYS A 866 21.79 -3.97 -37.29
CA LYS A 866 23.06 -4.57 -37.71
C LYS A 866 24.20 -4.22 -36.76
N LYS A 867 24.29 -2.97 -36.32
CA LYS A 867 25.30 -2.54 -35.37
C LYS A 867 25.17 -3.30 -34.05
N ILE A 868 23.97 -3.39 -33.48
CA ILE A 868 23.72 -4.17 -32.25
C ILE A 868 24.20 -5.61 -32.42
N ARG A 869 23.90 -6.25 -33.55
CA ARG A 869 24.38 -7.61 -33.84
C ARG A 869 25.91 -7.68 -33.85
N THR A 870 26.56 -6.80 -34.59
CA THR A 870 28.04 -6.78 -34.68
C THR A 870 28.68 -6.53 -33.31
N ASP A 871 28.11 -5.62 -32.52
CA ASP A 871 28.61 -5.32 -31.18
C ASP A 871 28.41 -6.52 -30.23
N LEU A 872 27.32 -7.27 -30.38
CA LEU A 872 27.05 -8.49 -29.62
C LEU A 872 28.00 -9.63 -30.01
N ASP A 873 28.18 -9.87 -31.32
CA ASP A 873 29.06 -10.92 -31.86
C ASP A 873 30.53 -10.67 -31.47
N ASN A 874 30.94 -9.39 -31.40
CA ASN A 874 32.29 -8.99 -31.00
C ASN A 874 32.48 -8.86 -29.47
N GLY A 875 31.43 -9.04 -28.67
CA GLY A 875 31.50 -8.92 -27.21
C GLY A 875 31.68 -7.48 -26.69
N PHE A 876 31.32 -6.46 -27.47
CA PHE A 876 31.39 -5.05 -27.07
C PHE A 876 30.20 -4.59 -26.22
N VAL A 877 29.15 -5.42 -26.10
CA VAL A 877 27.96 -5.12 -25.28
C VAL A 877 28.23 -5.44 -23.80
N PRO A 878 28.10 -4.46 -22.88
CA PRO A 878 28.23 -4.70 -21.45
C PRO A 878 27.21 -5.74 -20.93
N LEU A 879 27.65 -6.62 -20.03
CA LEU A 879 26.80 -7.67 -19.45
C LEU A 879 25.58 -7.10 -18.69
N THR A 880 25.71 -5.91 -18.10
CA THR A 880 24.61 -5.23 -17.42
C THR A 880 23.41 -4.97 -18.34
N LEU A 881 23.65 -4.78 -19.65
CA LEU A 881 22.56 -4.57 -20.61
C LEU A 881 21.80 -5.87 -20.95
N LEU A 882 22.37 -7.03 -20.62
CA LEU A 882 21.77 -8.35 -20.84
C LEU A 882 20.99 -8.84 -19.61
N GLU A 883 21.05 -8.11 -18.49
CA GLU A 883 20.34 -8.46 -17.25
C GLU A 883 18.82 -8.42 -17.43
N ILE A 884 18.12 -9.41 -16.86
CA ILE A 884 16.66 -9.49 -16.86
C ILE A 884 16.17 -9.56 -15.41
N THR A 885 15.28 -8.65 -15.02
CA THR A 885 14.77 -8.57 -13.65
C THR A 885 13.35 -9.11 -13.56
N LYS A 886 13.14 -10.17 -12.75
CA LYS A 886 11.80 -10.64 -12.38
C LYS A 886 11.67 -10.80 -10.87
N GLN A 887 10.54 -10.36 -10.34
CA GLN A 887 10.20 -10.54 -8.94
C GLN A 887 9.60 -11.93 -8.70
N LEU A 888 10.02 -12.56 -7.59
CA LEU A 888 9.44 -13.82 -7.14
C LEU A 888 8.17 -13.54 -6.35
N THR A 889 7.06 -14.19 -6.70
CA THR A 889 5.77 -14.08 -6.01
C THR A 889 5.68 -14.96 -4.76
N LYS A 890 6.59 -15.93 -4.63
CA LYS A 890 6.73 -16.85 -3.49
C LYS A 890 8.22 -17.09 -3.22
N ALA A 891 8.55 -17.47 -1.99
CA ALA A 891 9.91 -17.90 -1.66
C ALA A 891 10.29 -19.15 -2.49
N PRO A 892 11.56 -19.27 -2.95
CA PRO A 892 12.00 -20.41 -3.74
C PRO A 892 12.22 -21.63 -2.84
N GLU A 893 11.15 -22.37 -2.53
CA GLU A 893 11.25 -23.62 -1.77
C GLU A 893 11.69 -24.80 -2.66
N GLY A 894 12.34 -25.79 -2.03
CA GLY A 894 13.07 -26.88 -2.68
C GLY A 894 12.19 -27.92 -3.36
N GLY A 895 11.60 -27.60 -4.51
CA GLY A 895 10.90 -28.56 -5.36
C GLY A 895 10.80 -28.11 -6.82
N LYS A 896 11.20 -29.02 -7.73
CA LYS A 896 10.82 -29.24 -9.15
C LYS A 896 10.48 -28.12 -10.16
N VAL A 897 10.66 -26.83 -9.89
CA VAL A 897 10.40 -25.81 -10.93
C VAL A 897 11.70 -25.37 -11.61
N CYS A 898 11.90 -25.81 -12.85
CA CYS A 898 13.04 -25.45 -13.70
C CYS A 898 12.77 -24.10 -14.42
N ILE A 899 12.56 -23.03 -13.65
CA ILE A 899 12.64 -21.66 -14.18
C ILE A 899 14.10 -21.23 -14.01
N THR A 900 14.72 -20.66 -15.04
CA THR A 900 16.12 -20.15 -15.04
C THR A 900 16.41 -19.28 -13.80
N GLN A 901 15.40 -18.56 -13.33
CA GLN A 901 15.40 -17.69 -12.15
C GLN A 901 15.44 -18.45 -10.83
N ILE A 902 14.71 -19.56 -10.71
CA ILE A 902 14.76 -20.41 -9.53
C ILE A 902 16.14 -21.07 -9.44
N ARG A 903 16.74 -21.45 -10.57
CA ARG A 903 18.10 -22.00 -10.62
C ARG A 903 19.16 -20.99 -10.17
N LEU A 904 19.09 -19.73 -10.62
CA LEU A 904 19.96 -18.63 -10.17
C LEU A 904 19.72 -18.24 -8.70
N SER A 905 18.46 -18.18 -8.26
CA SER A 905 18.10 -17.91 -6.86
C SER A 905 18.51 -19.04 -5.91
N ARG A 906 18.61 -20.28 -6.41
CA ARG A 906 19.09 -21.47 -5.69
C ARG A 906 20.61 -21.58 -5.67
N SER A 907 21.34 -20.94 -6.59
CA SER A 907 22.80 -20.79 -6.52
C SER A 907 23.26 -19.58 -5.69
N THR A 908 22.38 -18.60 -5.46
CA THR A 908 22.61 -17.41 -4.61
C THR A 908 22.11 -17.42 -3.16
N PRO A 909 21.55 -18.48 -2.53
CA PRO A 909 21.13 -18.42 -1.13
C PRO A 909 22.30 -18.13 -0.16
N CYS A 910 23.54 -18.31 -0.63
CA CYS A 910 24.76 -18.01 0.12
C CYS A 910 25.21 -16.54 0.08
N LEU A 911 24.47 -15.65 -0.61
CA LEU A 911 24.79 -14.22 -0.78
C LEU A 911 23.74 -13.26 -0.18
N LYS A 912 22.76 -13.76 0.59
CA LYS A 912 21.81 -12.93 1.35
C LYS A 912 22.17 -12.84 2.82
#